data_AF-A0A5E4HLE5-F1
#
_entry.id   AF-A0A5E4HLE5-F1
#
_cell.length_a   1.000
_cell.length_b   1.000
_cell.length_c   1.000
_cell.angle_alpha   90.00
_cell.angle_beta   90.00
_cell.angle_gamma   90.00
#
_symmetry.space_group_name_H-M   'P 1'
#
loop_
_entity.id
_entity.type
_entity.pdbx_description
1 polymer ?
#
loop_
_entity_poly.entity_id
_entity_poly.type
_entity_poly.pdbx_seq_one_letter_code
_entity_poly.pdbx_strand_id
1 'polypeptide(L)'
;MFHRTLTISALLLLTAASMLAAADNSTSDYNPEYLHFMFRHETKEVLSGMDVADLKGDGRGEILYVDSQEGAVFALDGAGKQLWGKSLAGYVFDVKAADINGDGMKEVLVGSGSDVSVFGANGENGKKYLTGMGNQVHDIQVADLNSDGKVDIIASTYTKTESGASQCEPGIVFAFDGADNAASKRLWSYTLKGKDYPLAVISADLEGDGKTEVVVGSMKRTSDTSKKECKDALDQPAALVVINGDGTVRWNATTLGGVVSLYAADINGDGKKEIMVGSYPFLTVYSSTGDVLWSREGVTYISDTVAYDLNGDGKSEVLAASKDVNVYNVDSTPMWSGKTENRVYTLAVADLHGSGYGDVLAGSNRLYVFSRDGTLMWKGDDMRTIDFLNVFDLDGDGHPEVIVGGIKNISVYGSGVLIERESAADFYHKAELLYQDNNFTGAYEQLLLAEEKYLALKDRDSIVKVADLKKLVQSKLGQVASLKIEGDELVRKSKEAYLTGDFVQAIRYAAQAREKYATPDYRDDAGVANSTRLRASAEEALRLNASESMTIAENFLANKSYQLAYESASDAYDAYNFLNEKEGLAVADALVKKVLSEGGRAVDTSMREGRNSENSTVDAASLRLRLDAIKARAEALDPVTVAVVLAFAVFLTGFLSIVAFNLRWFLSNRKKKQLRTKETAARVAAIKAAADGNIPVEEASYQPGIRPFSEHHDGVRLPTKRFRR
;
A
#
# COMPACT_ATOMS: atom_id res chain seq x y z
N MET A 1 10.01 -51.62 -21.73
CA MET A 1 9.95 -51.61 -20.25
C MET A 1 10.51 -50.31 -19.65
N PHE A 2 11.63 -49.77 -20.13
CA PHE A 2 12.25 -48.54 -19.58
C PHE A 2 11.41 -47.25 -19.68
N HIS A 3 10.50 -47.12 -20.64
CA HIS A 3 9.64 -45.93 -20.75
C HIS A 3 8.43 -45.93 -19.80
N ARG A 4 7.97 -47.11 -19.35
CA ARG A 4 6.84 -47.20 -18.41
C ARG A 4 7.26 -46.97 -16.96
N THR A 5 8.53 -47.24 -16.61
CA THR A 5 9.08 -46.96 -15.29
C THR A 5 9.32 -45.46 -15.07
N LEU A 6 9.77 -44.71 -16.08
CA LEU A 6 9.95 -43.24 -15.93
C LEU A 6 8.63 -42.48 -15.74
N THR A 7 7.55 -42.87 -16.42
CA THR A 7 6.24 -42.23 -16.27
C THR A 7 5.59 -42.53 -14.92
N ILE A 8 5.83 -43.71 -14.34
CA ILE A 8 5.30 -44.07 -13.02
C ILE A 8 6.11 -43.36 -11.91
N SER A 9 7.43 -43.22 -12.08
CA SER A 9 8.27 -42.46 -11.14
C SER A 9 7.98 -40.96 -11.16
N ALA A 10 7.69 -40.38 -12.33
CA ALA A 10 7.29 -38.96 -12.44
C ALA A 10 5.90 -38.71 -11.81
N LEU A 11 4.94 -39.64 -11.98
CA LEU A 11 3.62 -39.54 -11.35
C LEU A 11 3.70 -39.69 -9.82
N LEU A 12 4.56 -40.59 -9.32
CA LEU A 12 4.82 -40.78 -7.88
C LEU A 12 5.53 -39.57 -7.26
N LEU A 13 6.43 -38.90 -7.99
CA LEU A 13 7.09 -37.67 -7.56
C LEU A 13 6.14 -36.47 -7.55
N LEU A 14 5.19 -36.38 -8.51
CA LEU A 14 4.14 -35.36 -8.50
C LEU A 14 3.13 -35.59 -7.38
N THR A 15 2.74 -36.84 -7.08
CA THR A 15 1.88 -37.15 -5.93
C THR A 15 2.60 -36.98 -4.59
N ALA A 16 3.90 -37.25 -4.54
CA ALA A 16 4.71 -37.01 -3.35
C ALA A 16 4.99 -35.52 -3.13
N ALA A 17 5.15 -34.72 -4.19
CA ALA A 17 5.26 -33.26 -4.10
C ALA A 17 3.93 -32.60 -3.70
N SER A 18 2.78 -33.12 -4.17
CA SER A 18 1.47 -32.66 -3.67
C SER A 18 1.20 -33.13 -2.24
N MET A 19 1.72 -34.29 -1.82
CA MET A 19 1.63 -34.76 -0.44
C MET A 19 2.64 -34.06 0.49
N LEU A 20 3.79 -33.58 -0.01
CA LEU A 20 4.74 -32.75 0.76
C LEU A 20 4.24 -31.30 0.87
N ALA A 21 3.59 -30.76 -0.16
CA ALA A 21 2.90 -29.48 -0.08
C ALA A 21 1.66 -29.53 0.85
N ALA A 22 1.08 -30.72 1.04
CA ALA A 22 0.00 -30.95 2.02
C ALA A 22 0.50 -31.37 3.41
N ALA A 23 1.82 -31.49 3.61
CA ALA A 23 2.42 -31.96 4.86
C ALA A 23 3.40 -30.98 5.51
N ASP A 24 3.50 -29.74 5.01
CA ASP A 24 4.33 -28.68 5.57
C ASP A 24 3.48 -27.52 6.09
N ASN A 25 2.65 -27.80 7.10
CA ASN A 25 2.56 -27.02 8.35
C ASN A 25 1.41 -27.56 9.21
N SER A 26 1.74 -28.39 10.19
CA SER A 26 0.87 -28.61 11.35
C SER A 26 1.08 -27.50 12.40
N THR A 27 1.06 -26.25 11.95
CA THR A 27 0.70 -25.11 12.79
C THR A 27 -0.82 -25.04 12.72
N SER A 28 -1.53 -24.95 13.83
CA SER A 28 -2.96 -24.60 13.73
C SER A 28 -3.06 -23.31 12.93
N ASP A 29 -3.92 -23.25 11.89
CA ASP A 29 -4.26 -22.00 11.20
C ASP A 29 -4.88 -20.96 12.15
N TYR A 30 -5.21 -21.41 13.37
CA TYR A 30 -5.46 -20.56 14.51
C TYR A 30 -4.27 -19.65 14.82
N ASN A 31 -4.42 -18.36 14.55
CA ASN A 31 -3.46 -17.32 14.88
C ASN A 31 -4.10 -16.34 15.89
N PRO A 32 -3.66 -16.28 17.16
CA PRO A 32 -4.24 -15.35 18.14
C PRO A 32 -4.00 -13.87 17.79
N GLU A 33 -3.08 -13.56 16.89
CA GLU A 33 -2.78 -12.20 16.42
C GLU A 33 -3.55 -11.82 15.13
N TYR A 34 -4.45 -12.69 14.65
CA TYR A 34 -5.20 -12.48 13.42
C TYR A 34 -6.03 -11.18 13.43
N LEU A 35 -6.70 -10.91 14.55
CA LEU A 35 -7.34 -9.63 14.84
C LEU A 35 -6.72 -9.04 16.11
N HIS A 36 -6.40 -7.76 16.08
CA HIS A 36 -5.87 -7.06 17.24
C HIS A 36 -6.93 -6.15 17.86
N PHE A 37 -7.08 -6.21 19.18
CA PHE A 37 -8.00 -5.33 19.89
C PHE A 37 -7.53 -3.88 19.83
N MET A 38 -8.39 -2.97 19.36
CA MET A 38 -8.12 -1.54 19.30
C MET A 38 -8.66 -0.81 20.51
N PHE A 39 -9.98 -0.85 20.70
CA PHE A 39 -10.64 -0.22 21.84
C PHE A 39 -11.98 -0.90 22.17
N ARG A 40 -12.48 -0.57 23.36
CA ARG A 40 -13.83 -0.89 23.80
C ARG A 40 -14.50 0.38 24.29
N HIS A 41 -15.72 0.62 23.81
CA HIS A 41 -16.62 1.65 24.31
C HIS A 41 -17.74 1.00 25.12
N GLU A 42 -17.84 1.35 26.39
CA GLU A 42 -18.91 0.85 27.26
C GLU A 42 -20.17 1.68 27.03
N THR A 43 -21.29 1.00 26.77
CA THR A 43 -22.61 1.63 26.68
C THR A 43 -23.31 1.54 28.03
N LYS A 44 -24.28 2.43 28.26
CA LYS A 44 -25.04 2.40 29.51
C LYS A 44 -26.03 1.25 29.50
N GLU A 45 -26.74 1.08 28.39
CA GLU A 45 -27.73 0.02 28.21
C GLU A 45 -27.49 -0.78 26.93
N VAL A 46 -28.41 -1.72 26.69
CA VAL A 46 -28.33 -2.66 25.57
C VAL A 46 -28.53 -1.94 24.26
N LEU A 47 -27.66 -2.31 23.31
CA LEU A 47 -27.73 -1.86 21.93
C LEU A 47 -29.00 -2.39 21.27
N SER A 48 -29.71 -1.50 20.56
CA SER A 48 -30.88 -1.89 19.76
C SER A 48 -30.66 -1.71 18.26
N GLY A 49 -29.71 -0.86 17.88
CA GLY A 49 -29.25 -0.68 16.51
C GLY A 49 -27.80 -0.19 16.51
N MET A 50 -27.09 -0.53 15.45
CA MET A 50 -25.72 -0.07 15.18
C MET A 50 -25.52 0.06 13.68
N ASP A 51 -24.84 1.12 13.26
CA ASP A 51 -24.45 1.35 11.87
C ASP A 51 -23.04 1.96 11.82
N VAL A 52 -22.34 1.79 10.71
CA VAL A 52 -20.98 2.33 10.53
C VAL A 52 -20.89 2.98 9.16
N ALA A 53 -20.49 4.25 9.14
CA ALA A 53 -20.40 5.01 7.90
C ALA A 53 -19.47 6.20 8.02
N ASP A 54 -18.81 6.57 6.92
CA ASP A 54 -18.20 7.88 6.76
C ASP A 54 -19.30 8.94 6.65
N LEU A 55 -19.56 9.67 7.75
CA LEU A 55 -20.63 10.67 7.81
C LEU A 55 -20.19 11.99 7.16
N LYS A 56 -18.89 12.24 7.06
CA LYS A 56 -18.32 13.54 6.65
C LYS A 56 -17.77 13.54 5.24
N GLY A 57 -17.66 12.38 4.60
CA GLY A 57 -17.04 12.21 3.29
C GLY A 57 -15.52 12.39 3.31
N ASP A 58 -14.86 12.16 4.45
CA ASP A 58 -13.41 12.34 4.61
C ASP A 58 -12.60 11.04 4.45
N GLY A 59 -13.29 9.93 4.16
CA GLY A 59 -12.70 8.60 4.01
C GLY A 59 -12.51 7.85 5.33
N ARG A 60 -13.04 8.36 6.44
CA ARG A 60 -12.96 7.70 7.76
C ARG A 60 -14.35 7.42 8.31
N GLY A 61 -14.50 6.25 8.94
CA GLY A 61 -15.77 5.82 9.48
C GLY A 61 -16.10 6.39 10.86
N GLU A 62 -17.37 6.70 11.07
CA GLU A 62 -17.95 6.86 12.39
C GLU A 62 -18.85 5.67 12.75
N ILE A 63 -18.89 5.36 14.05
CA ILE A 63 -19.77 4.33 14.60
C ILE A 63 -21.00 4.99 15.18
N LEU A 64 -22.17 4.62 14.68
CA LEU A 64 -23.48 5.01 15.19
C LEU A 64 -24.06 3.87 16.01
N TYR A 65 -24.62 4.19 17.18
CA TYR A 65 -25.30 3.18 17.98
C TYR A 65 -26.47 3.75 18.76
N VAL A 66 -27.41 2.88 19.09
CA VAL A 66 -28.62 3.20 19.83
C VAL A 66 -28.63 2.53 21.18
N ASP A 67 -28.76 3.35 22.23
CA ASP A 67 -29.06 2.92 23.58
C ASP A 67 -30.58 2.80 23.79
N SER A 68 -31.06 1.56 23.89
CA SER A 68 -32.49 1.22 23.82
C SER A 68 -33.35 1.79 24.96
N GLN A 69 -32.82 1.89 26.19
CA GLN A 69 -33.62 2.32 27.35
C GLN A 69 -33.48 3.81 27.63
N GLU A 70 -32.36 4.43 27.28
CA GLU A 70 -32.27 5.90 27.31
C GLU A 70 -33.02 6.54 26.13
N GLY A 71 -33.37 5.75 25.11
CA GLY A 71 -33.96 6.25 23.88
C GLY A 71 -33.01 7.22 23.19
N ALA A 72 -31.73 6.88 23.12
CA ALA A 72 -30.68 7.80 22.69
C ALA A 72 -29.83 7.21 21.56
N VAL A 73 -29.46 8.07 20.62
CA VAL A 73 -28.51 7.77 19.55
C VAL A 73 -27.18 8.48 19.82
N PHE A 74 -26.07 7.80 19.55
CA PHE A 74 -24.72 8.31 19.76
C PHE A 74 -23.87 8.08 18.52
N ALA A 75 -22.87 8.94 18.35
CA ALA A 75 -21.83 8.79 17.35
C ALA A 75 -20.44 8.78 18.00
N LEU A 76 -19.60 7.85 17.58
CA LEU A 76 -18.19 7.75 17.94
C LEU A 76 -17.32 7.99 16.70
N ASP A 77 -16.14 8.58 16.89
CA ASP A 77 -15.09 8.53 15.87
C ASP A 77 -14.45 7.13 15.79
N GLY A 78 -13.62 6.88 14.77
CA GLY A 78 -12.88 5.64 14.59
C GLY A 78 -11.90 5.29 15.72
N ALA A 79 -11.63 6.22 16.66
CA ALA A 79 -10.84 5.98 17.86
C ALA A 79 -11.71 5.70 19.12
N GLY A 80 -13.03 5.64 18.96
CA GLY A 80 -13.99 5.36 20.03
C GLY A 80 -14.36 6.58 20.88
N LYS A 81 -13.95 7.79 20.50
CA LYS A 81 -14.33 9.00 21.22
C LYS A 81 -15.72 9.44 20.76
N GLN A 82 -16.60 9.65 21.74
CA GLN A 82 -17.94 10.18 21.47
C GLN A 82 -17.86 11.59 20.85
N LEU A 83 -18.43 11.71 19.66
CA LEU A 83 -18.60 12.97 18.94
C LEU A 83 -19.83 13.72 19.44
N TRP A 84 -20.95 13.04 19.55
CA TRP A 84 -22.22 13.59 20.04
C TRP A 84 -23.17 12.49 20.53
N GLY A 85 -24.23 12.90 21.22
CA GLY A 85 -25.34 12.03 21.63
C GLY A 85 -26.64 12.82 21.68
N LYS A 86 -27.76 12.19 21.27
CA LYS A 86 -29.10 12.80 21.24
C LYS A 86 -30.13 11.88 21.89
N SER A 87 -30.83 12.40 22.88
CA SER A 87 -32.00 11.74 23.45
C SER A 87 -33.23 12.00 22.57
N LEU A 88 -33.98 10.95 22.33
CA LEU A 88 -35.21 10.91 21.55
C LEU A 88 -36.38 10.50 22.43
N ALA A 89 -37.60 10.79 21.96
CA ALA A 89 -38.81 10.45 22.68
C ALA A 89 -39.26 9.02 22.35
N GLY A 90 -39.07 8.10 23.30
CA GLY A 90 -39.52 6.71 23.18
C GLY A 90 -38.41 5.74 22.81
N TYR A 91 -38.78 4.46 22.69
CA TYR A 91 -37.84 3.41 22.31
C TYR A 91 -37.31 3.66 20.91
N VAL A 92 -35.99 3.61 20.78
CA VAL A 92 -35.31 3.67 19.51
C VAL A 92 -35.00 2.24 19.09
N PHE A 93 -35.35 1.88 17.86
CA PHE A 93 -35.22 0.50 17.36
C PHE A 93 -34.10 0.32 16.37
N ASP A 94 -33.78 1.36 15.59
CA ASP A 94 -32.81 1.25 14.51
C ASP A 94 -32.16 2.61 14.20
N VAL A 95 -30.96 2.56 13.63
CA VAL A 95 -30.17 3.71 13.15
C VAL A 95 -29.55 3.39 11.80
N LYS A 96 -29.61 4.36 10.87
CA LYS A 96 -29.00 4.26 9.54
C LYS A 96 -28.31 5.56 9.12
N ALA A 97 -27.26 5.46 8.34
CA ALA A 97 -26.57 6.60 7.72
C ALA A 97 -26.74 6.61 6.19
N ALA A 98 -27.21 7.73 5.63
CA ALA A 98 -27.33 7.91 4.18
C ALA A 98 -27.26 9.38 3.78
N ASP A 99 -26.74 9.66 2.58
CA ASP A 99 -26.83 10.98 1.95
C ASP A 99 -28.24 11.16 1.35
N ILE A 100 -29.17 11.66 2.17
CA ILE A 100 -30.58 11.79 1.79
C ILE A 100 -30.77 13.03 0.92
N ASN A 101 -30.00 14.08 1.20
CA ASN A 101 -30.16 15.37 0.57
C ASN A 101 -29.32 15.54 -0.73
N GLY A 102 -28.34 14.66 -0.97
CA GLY A 102 -27.45 14.63 -2.12
C GLY A 102 -26.26 15.59 -2.04
N ASP A 103 -25.82 15.96 -0.83
CA ASP A 103 -24.73 16.92 -0.60
C ASP A 103 -23.35 16.27 -0.38
N GLY A 104 -23.29 14.94 -0.36
CA GLY A 104 -22.09 14.14 -0.15
C GLY A 104 -21.75 13.88 1.32
N MET A 105 -22.47 14.46 2.28
CA MET A 105 -22.42 14.09 3.69
C MET A 105 -23.60 13.19 4.02
N LYS A 106 -23.42 12.27 4.98
CA LYS A 106 -24.52 11.37 5.37
C LYS A 106 -25.29 11.95 6.55
N GLU A 107 -26.60 11.96 6.42
CA GLU A 107 -27.53 12.13 7.53
C GLU A 107 -27.71 10.82 8.31
N VAL A 108 -28.07 10.96 9.59
CA VAL A 108 -28.39 9.87 10.51
C VAL A 108 -29.90 9.77 10.70
N LEU A 109 -30.50 8.68 10.23
CA LEU A 109 -31.89 8.32 10.40
C LEU A 109 -32.06 7.47 11.65
N VAL A 110 -33.07 7.78 12.45
CA VAL A 110 -33.32 7.09 13.72
C VAL A 110 -34.80 6.83 13.90
N GLY A 111 -35.17 5.56 14.07
CA GLY A 111 -36.56 5.14 14.29
C GLY A 111 -36.88 5.16 15.77
N SER A 112 -37.69 6.11 16.22
CA SER A 112 -38.04 6.30 17.63
C SER A 112 -39.54 6.39 17.82
N GLY A 113 -40.11 5.45 18.57
CA GLY A 113 -41.56 5.38 18.76
C GLY A 113 -42.28 5.27 17.41
N SER A 114 -43.17 6.21 17.10
CA SER A 114 -43.92 6.26 15.83
C SER A 114 -43.28 7.12 14.75
N ASP A 115 -42.06 7.60 15.00
CA ASP A 115 -41.45 8.66 14.22
C ASP A 115 -40.07 8.24 13.70
N VAL A 116 -39.69 8.73 12.52
CA VAL A 116 -38.29 8.69 12.06
C VAL A 116 -37.71 10.09 12.15
N SER A 117 -36.64 10.22 12.93
CA SER A 117 -35.85 11.45 13.08
C SER A 117 -34.65 11.42 12.15
N VAL A 118 -34.34 12.54 11.51
CA VAL A 118 -33.15 12.68 10.65
C VAL A 118 -32.25 13.77 11.23
N PHE A 119 -30.97 13.46 11.43
CA PHE A 119 -29.93 14.37 11.93
C PHE A 119 -28.83 14.56 10.90
N GLY A 120 -28.19 15.73 10.86
CA GLY A 120 -26.95 15.88 10.08
C GLY A 120 -25.79 15.09 10.70
N ALA A 121 -24.67 14.96 9.98
CA ALA A 121 -23.46 14.26 10.42
C ALA A 121 -22.92 14.70 11.80
N ASN A 122 -23.10 15.98 12.17
CA ASN A 122 -22.69 16.52 13.47
C ASN A 122 -23.74 16.33 14.59
N GLY A 123 -24.83 15.62 14.31
CA GLY A 123 -25.98 15.47 15.19
C GLY A 123 -26.84 16.73 15.30
N GLU A 124 -26.53 17.82 14.61
CA GLU A 124 -27.31 19.06 14.61
C GLU A 124 -28.19 19.19 13.35
N ASN A 125 -28.95 20.28 13.25
CA ASN A 125 -29.78 20.64 12.09
C ASN A 125 -30.85 19.62 11.67
N GLY A 126 -31.23 18.69 12.56
CA GLY A 126 -32.28 17.71 12.30
C GLY A 126 -33.63 18.37 12.02
N LYS A 127 -33.96 18.53 10.74
CA LYS A 127 -35.25 19.03 10.25
C LYS A 127 -35.79 18.00 9.27
N LYS A 128 -36.50 17.00 9.80
CA LYS A 128 -37.55 16.21 9.14
C LYS A 128 -37.90 15.06 10.09
N TYR A 129 -39.06 15.18 10.73
CA TYR A 129 -39.65 14.06 11.44
C TYR A 129 -40.73 13.49 10.53
N LEU A 130 -40.57 12.23 10.12
CA LEU A 130 -41.69 11.46 9.63
C LEU A 130 -42.54 11.11 10.84
N THR A 131 -43.56 11.91 11.15
CA THR A 131 -44.38 11.72 12.34
C THR A 131 -45.70 11.04 12.05
N GLY A 132 -46.27 10.42 13.08
CA GLY A 132 -47.69 10.05 13.06
C GLY A 132 -48.00 8.83 12.17
N MET A 133 -47.05 7.92 12.00
CA MET A 133 -47.30 6.61 11.35
C MET A 133 -48.28 5.74 12.16
N GLY A 134 -48.61 6.13 13.40
CA GLY A 134 -49.62 5.48 14.26
C GLY A 134 -49.18 4.16 14.89
N ASN A 135 -48.08 3.59 14.42
CA ASN A 135 -47.46 2.34 14.84
C ASN A 135 -45.98 2.57 15.20
N GLN A 136 -45.37 1.66 15.96
CA GLN A 136 -43.94 1.72 16.27
C GLN A 136 -43.10 1.39 15.04
N VAL A 137 -42.07 2.19 14.78
CA VAL A 137 -41.06 1.90 13.76
C VAL A 137 -40.19 0.75 14.25
N HIS A 138 -39.97 -0.25 13.40
CA HIS A 138 -39.13 -1.42 13.70
C HIS A 138 -37.79 -1.38 12.98
N ASP A 139 -37.80 -1.06 11.70
CA ASP A 139 -36.63 -1.12 10.80
C ASP A 139 -36.70 0.04 9.81
N ILE A 140 -35.54 0.62 9.49
CA ILE A 140 -35.37 1.71 8.53
C ILE A 140 -34.45 1.23 7.41
N GLN A 141 -34.90 1.42 6.17
CA GLN A 141 -34.11 1.17 4.98
C GLN A 141 -34.09 2.41 4.09
N VAL A 142 -33.10 2.50 3.22
CA VAL A 142 -32.86 3.66 2.36
C VAL A 142 -32.51 3.18 0.94
N ALA A 143 -33.18 3.75 -0.07
CA ALA A 143 -32.94 3.44 -1.47
C ALA A 143 -33.54 4.51 -2.38
N ASP A 144 -32.98 4.70 -3.58
CA ASP A 144 -33.65 5.47 -4.63
C ASP A 144 -34.81 4.64 -5.21
N LEU A 145 -36.05 4.96 -4.80
CA LEU A 145 -37.26 4.23 -5.23
C LEU A 145 -37.91 4.87 -6.46
N ASN A 146 -37.66 6.15 -6.69
CA ASN A 146 -38.32 6.93 -7.74
C ASN A 146 -37.39 7.22 -8.95
N SER A 147 -36.13 6.80 -8.87
CA SER A 147 -35.06 6.98 -9.86
C SER A 147 -34.69 8.44 -10.12
N ASP A 148 -34.78 9.31 -9.12
CA ASP A 148 -34.38 10.72 -9.21
C ASP A 148 -32.91 10.97 -8.81
N GLY A 149 -32.19 9.93 -8.42
CA GLY A 149 -30.79 9.99 -7.99
C GLY A 149 -30.61 10.43 -6.54
N LYS A 150 -31.68 10.58 -5.77
CA LYS A 150 -31.66 10.82 -4.32
C LYS A 150 -32.22 9.62 -3.59
N VAL A 151 -31.82 9.48 -2.33
CA VAL A 151 -32.20 8.31 -1.53
C VAL A 151 -33.52 8.56 -0.79
N ASP A 152 -34.50 7.67 -0.99
CA ASP A 152 -35.79 7.66 -0.30
C ASP A 152 -35.72 6.85 1.01
N ILE A 153 -36.70 7.06 1.89
CA ILE A 153 -36.77 6.43 3.22
C ILE A 153 -37.89 5.39 3.24
N ILE A 154 -37.57 4.18 3.69
CA ILE A 154 -38.53 3.09 3.94
C ILE A 154 -38.59 2.84 5.44
N ALA A 155 -39.78 2.87 6.02
CA ALA A 155 -40.00 2.59 7.43
C ALA A 155 -41.01 1.46 7.59
N SER A 156 -40.61 0.41 8.30
CA SER A 156 -41.50 -0.70 8.66
C SER A 156 -42.09 -0.47 10.05
N THR A 157 -43.38 -0.77 10.23
CA THR A 157 -44.09 -0.47 11.47
C THR A 157 -44.95 -1.62 11.98
N TYR A 158 -45.09 -1.70 13.30
CA TYR A 158 -45.99 -2.63 13.97
C TYR A 158 -46.74 -1.98 15.13
N THR A 159 -47.89 -2.53 15.47
CA THR A 159 -48.69 -2.01 16.58
C THR A 159 -48.08 -2.39 17.92
N LYS A 160 -47.85 -1.36 18.75
CA LYS A 160 -47.40 -1.52 20.13
C LYS A 160 -48.44 -2.27 20.93
N THR A 161 -48.03 -3.35 21.60
CA THR A 161 -48.84 -4.00 22.63
C THR A 161 -48.78 -3.18 23.90
N GLU A 162 -49.44 -2.02 23.94
CA GLU A 162 -49.75 -1.42 25.24
C GLU A 162 -50.81 -2.28 25.93
N SER A 163 -50.64 -2.47 27.23
CA SER A 163 -51.47 -3.30 28.11
C SER A 163 -52.95 -2.88 28.02
N GLY A 164 -53.70 -3.42 27.06
CA GLY A 164 -55.06 -2.96 26.77
C GLY A 164 -55.51 -3.11 25.32
N ALA A 165 -54.60 -3.13 24.35
CA ALA A 165 -54.94 -3.37 22.95
C ALA A 165 -55.39 -4.83 22.78
N SER A 166 -56.67 -5.03 22.51
CA SER A 166 -57.27 -6.38 22.40
C SER A 166 -57.10 -7.01 21.01
N GLN A 167 -56.51 -6.30 20.05
CA GLN A 167 -56.38 -6.74 18.67
C GLN A 167 -54.98 -6.40 18.12
N CYS A 168 -54.31 -7.40 17.57
CA CYS A 168 -53.10 -7.21 16.78
C CYS A 168 -53.52 -6.67 15.41
N GLU A 169 -53.22 -5.41 15.15
CA GLU A 169 -53.41 -4.80 13.83
C GLU A 169 -52.28 -5.22 12.88
N PRO A 170 -52.53 -5.23 11.56
CA PRO A 170 -51.49 -5.50 10.58
C PRO A 170 -50.41 -4.42 10.61
N GLY A 171 -49.17 -4.84 10.39
CA GLY A 171 -48.06 -3.91 10.20
C GLY A 171 -48.13 -3.20 8.85
N ILE A 172 -47.49 -2.03 8.78
CA ILE A 172 -47.50 -1.16 7.61
C ILE A 172 -46.06 -0.81 7.25
N VAL A 173 -45.74 -0.88 5.96
CA VAL A 173 -44.50 -0.33 5.39
C VAL A 173 -44.82 0.99 4.72
N PHE A 174 -44.06 2.03 5.04
CA PHE A 174 -44.18 3.36 4.46
C PHE A 174 -42.94 3.69 3.64
N ALA A 175 -43.12 4.36 2.50
CA ALA A 175 -42.04 4.94 1.71
C ALA A 175 -42.22 6.46 1.60
N PHE A 176 -41.13 7.20 1.77
CA PHE A 176 -41.12 8.65 1.76
C PHE A 176 -39.99 9.19 0.91
N ASP A 177 -40.30 10.27 0.20
CA ASP A 177 -39.39 11.00 -0.67
C ASP A 177 -38.27 11.66 0.16
N GLY A 178 -37.01 11.38 -0.17
CA GLY A 178 -35.84 11.97 0.48
C GLY A 178 -35.59 13.43 0.09
N ALA A 179 -36.02 13.84 -1.09
CA ALA A 179 -35.67 15.12 -1.68
C ALA A 179 -36.36 16.32 -0.98
N ASP A 180 -35.56 17.15 -0.30
CA ASP A 180 -35.83 18.55 0.06
C ASP A 180 -36.90 18.93 1.12
N ASN A 181 -36.67 20.09 1.74
CA ASN A 181 -37.15 20.65 3.02
C ASN A 181 -38.68 20.84 3.27
N ALA A 182 -39.58 20.21 2.52
CA ALA A 182 -41.02 20.43 2.66
C ALA A 182 -41.77 19.19 3.16
N ALA A 183 -41.58 18.82 4.43
CA ALA A 183 -42.38 17.81 5.15
C ALA A 183 -42.68 16.53 4.34
N SER A 184 -41.61 15.75 4.10
CA SER A 184 -41.60 14.32 3.77
C SER A 184 -42.86 13.76 3.07
N LYS A 185 -42.92 13.99 1.75
CA LYS A 185 -43.97 13.46 0.88
C LYS A 185 -43.96 11.93 0.92
N ARG A 186 -45.05 11.32 1.39
CA ARG A 186 -45.25 9.88 1.31
C ARG A 186 -45.38 9.47 -0.16
N LEU A 187 -44.50 8.58 -0.62
CA LEU A 187 -44.58 7.98 -1.96
C LEU A 187 -45.72 6.96 -1.98
N TRP A 188 -45.70 6.01 -1.04
CA TRP A 188 -46.73 4.98 -0.90
C TRP A 188 -46.72 4.38 0.51
N SER A 189 -47.72 3.55 0.78
CA SER A 189 -47.78 2.71 1.98
C SER A 189 -48.39 1.36 1.63
N TYR A 190 -47.88 0.29 2.23
CA TYR A 190 -48.39 -1.06 2.04
C TYR A 190 -48.76 -1.68 3.39
N THR A 191 -50.02 -2.09 3.52
CA THR A 191 -50.55 -2.75 4.74
C THR A 191 -50.58 -4.26 4.53
N LEU A 192 -49.95 -5.00 5.44
CA LEU A 192 -49.97 -6.46 5.40
C LEU A 192 -51.37 -7.00 5.67
N LYS A 193 -51.61 -8.25 5.25
CA LYS A 193 -52.91 -8.90 5.46
C LYS A 193 -52.99 -9.50 6.86
N GLY A 194 -54.20 -9.48 7.43
CA GLY A 194 -54.48 -10.17 8.69
C GLY A 194 -53.73 -9.56 9.87
N LYS A 195 -52.94 -10.38 10.56
CA LYS A 195 -52.19 -10.01 11.78
C LYS A 195 -50.68 -10.09 11.56
N ASP A 196 -50.25 -10.04 10.30
CA ASP A 196 -48.85 -10.09 9.94
C ASP A 196 -48.23 -8.69 10.12
N TYR A 197 -46.98 -8.64 10.58
CA TYR A 197 -46.21 -7.40 10.69
C TYR A 197 -44.84 -7.58 10.01
N PRO A 198 -44.26 -6.52 9.43
CA PRO A 198 -42.95 -6.61 8.79
C PRO A 198 -41.89 -6.77 9.88
N LEU A 199 -41.09 -7.85 9.81
CA LEU A 199 -39.97 -8.07 10.73
C LEU A 199 -38.63 -7.79 10.05
N ALA A 200 -38.50 -8.16 8.78
CA ALA A 200 -37.32 -7.90 7.97
C ALA A 200 -37.74 -7.14 6.71
N VAL A 201 -37.07 -6.03 6.41
CA VAL A 201 -37.25 -5.29 5.16
C VAL A 201 -35.89 -5.03 4.54
N ILE A 202 -35.75 -5.29 3.24
CA ILE A 202 -34.56 -4.93 2.47
C ILE A 202 -34.96 -4.22 1.19
N SER A 203 -34.01 -3.53 0.59
CA SER A 203 -34.18 -2.91 -0.72
C SER A 203 -33.05 -3.33 -1.66
N ALA A 204 -33.40 -3.71 -2.89
CA ALA A 204 -32.43 -4.17 -3.90
C ALA A 204 -33.02 -4.05 -5.30
N ASP A 205 -32.19 -3.71 -6.29
CA ASP A 205 -32.47 -3.97 -7.70
C ASP A 205 -32.38 -5.48 -7.95
N LEU A 206 -33.54 -6.14 -8.02
CA LEU A 206 -33.61 -7.60 -8.13
C LEU A 206 -33.44 -8.08 -9.57
N GLU A 207 -33.74 -7.24 -10.56
CA GLU A 207 -33.73 -7.61 -11.97
C GLU A 207 -32.51 -7.08 -12.74
N GLY A 208 -31.68 -6.25 -12.11
CA GLY A 208 -30.51 -5.62 -12.72
C GLY A 208 -30.89 -4.50 -13.70
N ASP A 209 -32.07 -3.88 -13.54
CA ASP A 209 -32.58 -2.85 -14.45
C ASP A 209 -32.32 -1.40 -13.98
N GLY A 210 -31.63 -1.26 -12.84
CA GLY A 210 -31.32 0.00 -12.19
C GLY A 210 -32.47 0.56 -11.34
N LYS A 211 -33.58 -0.16 -11.17
CA LYS A 211 -34.70 0.23 -10.30
C LYS A 211 -34.73 -0.62 -9.05
N THR A 212 -34.98 0.01 -7.92
CA THR A 212 -34.98 -0.68 -6.65
C THR A 212 -36.36 -1.21 -6.29
N GLU A 213 -36.41 -2.47 -5.85
CA GLU A 213 -37.58 -3.06 -5.19
C GLU A 213 -37.40 -3.12 -3.68
N VAL A 214 -38.54 -3.15 -2.98
CA VAL A 214 -38.61 -3.38 -1.53
C VAL A 214 -39.12 -4.80 -1.28
N VAL A 215 -38.35 -5.59 -0.54
CA VAL A 215 -38.72 -6.94 -0.12
C VAL A 215 -39.13 -6.90 1.35
N VAL A 216 -40.35 -7.36 1.63
CA VAL A 216 -40.95 -7.34 2.97
C VAL A 216 -41.18 -8.77 3.43
N GLY A 217 -40.43 -9.17 4.44
CA GLY A 217 -40.59 -10.42 5.17
C GLY A 217 -41.39 -10.18 6.43
N SER A 218 -42.48 -10.93 6.61
CA SER A 218 -43.37 -10.73 7.74
C SER A 218 -43.33 -11.87 8.74
N MET A 219 -43.88 -11.58 9.92
CA MET A 219 -44.15 -12.54 10.97
C MET A 219 -45.60 -12.42 11.43
N LYS A 220 -46.22 -13.57 11.68
CA LYS A 220 -47.60 -13.64 12.13
C LYS A 220 -47.69 -13.43 13.64
N ARG A 221 -48.67 -12.63 14.09
CA ARG A 221 -49.00 -12.50 15.52
C ARG A 221 -50.27 -13.24 15.89
N THR A 222 -50.22 -13.92 17.03
CA THR A 222 -51.39 -14.50 17.70
C THR A 222 -51.78 -13.62 18.88
N SER A 223 -53.08 -13.38 19.04
CA SER A 223 -53.61 -12.63 20.18
C SER A 223 -53.76 -13.56 21.38
N ASP A 224 -52.99 -13.35 22.44
CA ASP A 224 -53.25 -13.97 23.73
C ASP A 224 -54.34 -13.15 24.44
N THR A 225 -55.59 -13.60 24.31
CA THR A 225 -56.75 -12.94 24.92
C THR A 225 -56.70 -12.92 26.44
N SER A 226 -55.90 -13.81 27.06
CA SER A 226 -55.74 -13.85 28.52
C SER A 226 -54.75 -12.80 29.04
N LYS A 227 -53.75 -12.43 28.23
CA LYS A 227 -52.71 -11.45 28.60
C LYS A 227 -52.88 -10.08 27.93
N LYS A 228 -53.80 -9.95 26.97
CA LYS A 228 -53.96 -8.75 26.12
C LYS A 228 -52.64 -8.38 25.42
N GLU A 229 -51.95 -9.39 24.92
CA GLU A 229 -50.65 -9.24 24.25
C GLU A 229 -50.68 -9.95 22.89
N CYS A 230 -49.86 -9.45 21.96
CA CYS A 230 -49.56 -10.10 20.70
C CYS A 230 -48.31 -10.95 20.88
N LYS A 231 -48.40 -12.23 20.53
CA LYS A 231 -47.28 -13.16 20.58
C LYS A 231 -46.89 -13.59 19.18
N ASP A 232 -45.61 -13.53 18.90
CA ASP A 232 -45.03 -13.97 17.63
C ASP A 232 -45.19 -15.48 17.44
N ALA A 233 -45.59 -15.86 16.23
CA ALA A 233 -45.80 -17.23 15.82
C ALA A 233 -44.77 -17.60 14.75
N LEU A 234 -43.53 -17.82 15.20
CA LEU A 234 -42.35 -18.10 14.38
C LEU A 234 -42.54 -19.31 13.45
N ASP A 235 -43.25 -20.34 13.91
CA ASP A 235 -43.50 -21.59 13.19
C ASP A 235 -44.67 -21.51 12.20
N GLN A 236 -45.31 -20.36 12.08
CA GLN A 236 -46.45 -20.17 11.18
C GLN A 236 -46.02 -19.56 9.85
N PRO A 237 -46.57 -20.05 8.72
CA PRO A 237 -46.44 -19.39 7.43
C PRO A 237 -46.78 -17.90 7.48
N ALA A 238 -45.97 -17.07 6.84
CA ALA A 238 -46.11 -15.62 6.81
C ALA A 238 -45.98 -15.08 5.38
N ALA A 239 -46.32 -13.81 5.18
CA ALA A 239 -46.18 -13.17 3.88
C ALA A 239 -44.72 -12.79 3.57
N LEU A 240 -44.31 -13.07 2.33
CA LEU A 240 -43.17 -12.45 1.65
C LEU A 240 -43.74 -11.61 0.49
N VAL A 241 -43.43 -10.31 0.47
CA VAL A 241 -43.99 -9.39 -0.53
C VAL A 241 -42.86 -8.60 -1.18
N VAL A 242 -42.84 -8.58 -2.51
CA VAL A 242 -41.94 -7.72 -3.29
C VAL A 242 -42.74 -6.58 -3.90
N ILE A 243 -42.30 -5.36 -3.66
CA ILE A 243 -42.96 -4.11 -4.03
C ILE A 243 -42.03 -3.31 -4.92
N ASN A 244 -42.51 -2.84 -6.07
CA ASN A 244 -41.76 -1.94 -6.94
C ASN A 244 -41.57 -0.58 -6.26
N GLY A 245 -40.59 0.21 -6.71
CA GLY A 245 -40.35 1.57 -6.19
C GLY A 245 -41.57 2.52 -6.23
N ASP A 246 -42.53 2.27 -7.13
CA ASP A 246 -43.79 3.02 -7.22
C ASP A 246 -44.89 2.57 -6.23
N GLY A 247 -44.63 1.52 -5.44
CA GLY A 247 -45.55 0.97 -4.45
C GLY A 247 -46.49 -0.13 -4.97
N THR A 248 -46.39 -0.50 -6.25
CA THR A 248 -47.15 -1.63 -6.79
C THR A 248 -46.54 -2.97 -6.37
N VAL A 249 -47.37 -3.95 -6.00
CA VAL A 249 -46.88 -5.29 -5.65
C VAL A 249 -46.43 -5.99 -6.92
N ARG A 250 -45.16 -6.38 -6.98
CA ARG A 250 -44.59 -7.16 -8.09
C ARG A 250 -45.03 -8.61 -8.00
N TRP A 251 -44.81 -9.22 -6.85
CA TRP A 251 -45.30 -10.55 -6.51
C TRP A 251 -45.35 -10.73 -4.99
N ASN A 252 -46.05 -11.77 -4.54
CA ASN A 252 -46.04 -12.18 -3.14
C ASN A 252 -46.09 -13.71 -3.04
N ALA A 253 -45.56 -14.22 -1.95
CA ALA A 253 -45.55 -15.64 -1.62
C ALA A 253 -45.93 -15.83 -0.14
N THR A 254 -46.31 -17.05 0.20
CA THR A 254 -46.48 -17.49 1.58
C THR A 254 -45.29 -18.37 1.95
N THR A 255 -44.50 -17.94 2.92
CA THR A 255 -43.30 -18.65 3.38
C THR A 255 -43.67 -19.87 4.24
N LEU A 256 -42.69 -20.75 4.47
CA LEU A 256 -42.90 -21.96 5.27
C LEU A 256 -42.92 -21.69 6.80
N GLY A 257 -42.42 -20.54 7.22
CA GLY A 257 -42.45 -20.05 8.59
C GLY A 257 -42.32 -18.52 8.65
N GLY A 258 -42.32 -17.95 9.85
CA GLY A 258 -42.15 -16.51 10.05
C GLY A 258 -40.78 -16.06 9.56
N VAL A 259 -40.73 -14.99 8.77
CA VAL A 259 -39.49 -14.46 8.19
C VAL A 259 -38.75 -13.67 9.26
N VAL A 260 -37.50 -14.04 9.51
CA VAL A 260 -36.60 -13.43 10.50
C VAL A 260 -35.48 -12.66 9.82
N SER A 261 -34.91 -13.21 8.75
CA SER A 261 -33.84 -12.58 8.00
C SER A 261 -34.16 -12.56 6.50
N LEU A 262 -33.68 -11.50 5.83
CA LEU A 262 -33.72 -11.36 4.39
C LEU A 262 -32.36 -10.91 3.89
N TYR A 263 -31.94 -11.44 2.75
CA TYR A 263 -30.75 -10.98 2.03
C TYR A 263 -30.99 -11.13 0.52
N ALA A 264 -30.49 -10.19 -0.28
CA ALA A 264 -30.61 -10.24 -1.73
C ALA A 264 -29.24 -10.14 -2.40
N ALA A 265 -28.91 -11.13 -3.23
CA ALA A 265 -27.64 -11.20 -3.94
C ALA A 265 -27.75 -12.03 -5.22
N ASP A 266 -26.84 -11.79 -6.16
CA ASP A 266 -26.67 -12.63 -7.33
C ASP A 266 -25.93 -13.91 -6.90
N ILE A 267 -26.70 -14.93 -6.55
CA ILE A 267 -26.18 -16.19 -6.04
C ILE A 267 -25.69 -17.04 -7.20
N ASN A 268 -26.40 -16.99 -8.32
CA ASN A 268 -26.18 -17.89 -9.44
C ASN A 268 -25.23 -17.34 -10.53
N GLY A 269 -24.95 -16.03 -10.51
CA GLY A 269 -24.05 -15.31 -11.43
C GLY A 269 -24.73 -14.82 -12.73
N ASP A 270 -26.05 -14.63 -12.75
CA ASP A 270 -26.81 -14.22 -13.94
C ASP A 270 -27.09 -12.70 -14.02
N GLY A 271 -26.65 -11.93 -13.02
CA GLY A 271 -26.86 -10.50 -12.91
C GLY A 271 -28.20 -10.10 -12.28
N LYS A 272 -29.07 -11.06 -11.94
CA LYS A 272 -30.28 -10.84 -11.14
C LYS A 272 -30.02 -11.26 -9.71
N LYS A 273 -30.77 -10.70 -8.76
CA LYS A 273 -30.61 -11.04 -7.35
C LYS A 273 -31.68 -12.01 -6.90
N GLU A 274 -31.23 -13.15 -6.39
CA GLU A 274 -32.02 -14.06 -5.60
C GLU A 274 -32.31 -13.47 -4.21
N ILE A 275 -33.40 -13.92 -3.60
CA ILE A 275 -33.82 -13.54 -2.25
C ILE A 275 -33.65 -14.73 -1.32
N MET A 276 -32.75 -14.60 -0.36
CA MET A 276 -32.55 -15.53 0.74
C MET A 276 -33.52 -15.17 1.86
N VAL A 277 -34.30 -16.17 2.30
CA VAL A 277 -35.33 -16.02 3.32
C VAL A 277 -35.00 -16.97 4.47
N GLY A 278 -34.50 -16.40 5.56
CA GLY A 278 -34.38 -17.10 6.83
C GLY A 278 -35.74 -17.08 7.53
N SER A 279 -36.41 -18.22 7.55
CA SER A 279 -37.65 -18.43 8.30
C SER A 279 -37.47 -19.55 9.33
N TYR A 280 -38.31 -19.60 10.36
CA TYR A 280 -38.19 -20.68 11.35
C TYR A 280 -39.01 -21.91 10.94
N PRO A 281 -38.41 -23.12 10.78
CA PRO A 281 -36.97 -23.49 10.75
C PRO A 281 -36.41 -23.71 9.33
N PHE A 282 -36.83 -22.91 8.35
CA PHE A 282 -36.48 -23.08 6.93
C PHE A 282 -35.59 -21.95 6.39
N LEU A 283 -34.51 -22.33 5.72
CA LEU A 283 -33.78 -21.45 4.81
C LEU A 283 -34.31 -21.67 3.39
N THR A 284 -34.89 -20.65 2.76
CA THR A 284 -35.42 -20.75 1.40
C THR A 284 -34.76 -19.70 0.50
N VAL A 285 -34.38 -20.09 -0.71
CA VAL A 285 -33.89 -19.16 -1.73
C VAL A 285 -34.94 -19.05 -2.84
N TYR A 286 -35.38 -17.82 -3.10
CA TYR A 286 -36.28 -17.46 -4.19
C TYR A 286 -35.49 -16.79 -5.30
N SER A 287 -35.89 -17.01 -6.55
CA SER A 287 -35.48 -16.18 -7.68
C SER A 287 -36.03 -14.76 -7.56
N SER A 288 -35.51 -13.84 -8.37
CA SER A 288 -36.05 -12.46 -8.47
C SER A 288 -37.53 -12.41 -8.86
N THR A 289 -38.04 -13.44 -9.55
CA THR A 289 -39.44 -13.58 -9.98
C THR A 289 -40.35 -14.29 -8.97
N GLY A 290 -39.81 -14.78 -7.85
CA GLY A 290 -40.57 -15.43 -6.77
C GLY A 290 -40.71 -16.95 -6.88
N ASP A 291 -40.03 -17.59 -7.84
CA ASP A 291 -39.94 -19.05 -7.89
C ASP A 291 -38.98 -19.56 -6.81
N VAL A 292 -39.36 -20.60 -6.08
CA VAL A 292 -38.49 -21.25 -5.09
C VAL A 292 -37.42 -22.06 -5.83
N LEU A 293 -36.15 -21.67 -5.68
CA LEU A 293 -35.02 -22.40 -6.22
C LEU A 293 -34.72 -23.64 -5.38
N TRP A 294 -34.65 -23.46 -4.06
CA TRP A 294 -34.53 -24.54 -3.09
C TRP A 294 -34.92 -24.11 -1.68
N SER A 295 -35.17 -25.09 -0.81
CA SER A 295 -35.48 -24.90 0.62
C SER A 295 -34.77 -25.97 1.46
N ARG A 296 -34.26 -25.58 2.63
CA ARG A 296 -33.68 -26.46 3.64
C ARG A 296 -34.41 -26.32 4.97
N GLU A 297 -34.90 -27.45 5.48
CA GLU A 297 -35.42 -27.57 6.84
C GLU A 297 -34.31 -27.95 7.82
N GLY A 298 -34.49 -27.63 9.11
CA GLY A 298 -33.61 -28.10 10.18
C GLY A 298 -32.39 -27.19 10.40
N VAL A 299 -32.28 -26.12 9.63
CA VAL A 299 -31.50 -24.94 10.01
C VAL A 299 -32.33 -24.26 11.10
N THR A 300 -32.08 -24.62 12.36
CA THR A 300 -32.73 -24.01 13.53
C THR A 300 -32.70 -22.49 13.42
N TYR A 301 -33.56 -21.78 14.15
CA TYR A 301 -33.67 -20.30 14.17
C TYR A 301 -32.52 -19.55 13.48
N ILE A 302 -32.79 -19.18 12.23
CA ILE A 302 -31.88 -18.43 11.37
C ILE A 302 -31.91 -16.98 11.82
N SER A 303 -30.80 -16.51 12.39
CA SER A 303 -30.67 -15.13 12.86
C SER A 303 -30.36 -14.17 11.73
N ASP A 304 -29.58 -14.65 10.76
CA ASP A 304 -28.96 -13.83 9.73
C ASP A 304 -28.54 -14.72 8.54
N THR A 305 -28.44 -14.11 7.36
CA THR A 305 -28.12 -14.77 6.09
C THR A 305 -27.28 -13.83 5.23
N VAL A 306 -26.18 -14.35 4.67
CA VAL A 306 -25.27 -13.59 3.80
C VAL A 306 -24.92 -14.45 2.58
N ALA A 307 -24.67 -13.82 1.45
CA ALA A 307 -24.10 -14.50 0.28
C ALA A 307 -22.73 -13.89 -0.08
N TYR A 308 -21.77 -14.74 -0.43
CA TYR A 308 -20.45 -14.31 -0.86
C TYR A 308 -19.78 -15.38 -1.73
N ASP A 309 -19.05 -14.98 -2.76
CA ASP A 309 -18.21 -15.89 -3.56
C ASP A 309 -16.96 -16.30 -2.76
N LEU A 310 -17.10 -17.33 -1.93
CA LEU A 310 -16.03 -17.80 -1.04
C LEU A 310 -14.98 -18.61 -1.81
N ASN A 311 -15.38 -19.21 -2.93
CA ASN A 311 -14.56 -20.17 -3.65
C ASN A 311 -13.83 -19.56 -4.87
N GLY A 312 -14.30 -18.42 -5.38
CA GLY A 312 -13.77 -17.66 -6.51
C GLY A 312 -14.31 -18.07 -7.88
N ASP A 313 -15.47 -18.72 -7.97
CA ASP A 313 -16.06 -19.20 -9.23
C ASP A 313 -17.03 -18.21 -9.88
N GLY A 314 -17.21 -17.03 -9.29
CA GLY A 314 -18.13 -16.00 -9.74
C GLY A 314 -19.58 -16.24 -9.32
N LYS A 315 -19.84 -17.21 -8.44
CA LYS A 315 -21.14 -17.46 -7.84
C LYS A 315 -21.04 -17.33 -6.33
N SER A 316 -22.13 -16.92 -5.70
CA SER A 316 -22.11 -16.69 -4.26
C SER A 316 -22.56 -17.93 -3.49
N GLU A 317 -21.75 -18.39 -2.55
CA GLU A 317 -22.18 -19.34 -1.54
C GLU A 317 -23.19 -18.70 -0.60
N VAL A 318 -24.09 -19.52 -0.04
CA VAL A 318 -25.12 -19.11 0.90
C VAL A 318 -24.70 -19.44 2.32
N LEU A 319 -24.55 -18.41 3.16
CA LEU A 319 -24.22 -18.52 4.57
C LEU A 319 -25.45 -18.26 5.44
N ALA A 320 -25.62 -19.07 6.49
CA ALA A 320 -26.72 -18.94 7.45
C ALA A 320 -26.23 -19.01 8.89
N ALA A 321 -26.60 -17.99 9.67
CA ALA A 321 -26.38 -17.90 11.11
C ALA A 321 -27.48 -18.66 11.85
N SER A 322 -27.14 -19.76 12.52
CA SER A 322 -28.11 -20.57 13.25
C SER A 322 -27.53 -21.00 14.60
N LYS A 323 -27.72 -22.25 15.03
CA LYS A 323 -26.92 -22.82 16.12
C LYS A 323 -25.42 -22.72 15.84
N ASP A 324 -25.04 -22.95 14.60
CA ASP A 324 -23.67 -22.92 14.06
C ASP A 324 -23.68 -22.07 12.78
N VAL A 325 -22.50 -21.77 12.25
CA VAL A 325 -22.36 -21.27 10.87
C VAL A 325 -22.62 -22.43 9.91
N ASN A 326 -23.49 -22.22 8.92
CA ASN A 326 -23.71 -23.20 7.84
C ASN A 326 -23.49 -22.52 6.50
N VAL A 327 -22.72 -23.18 5.63
CA VAL A 327 -22.41 -22.68 4.29
C VAL A 327 -22.85 -23.71 3.26
N TYR A 328 -23.55 -23.24 2.23
CA TYR A 328 -24.09 -24.05 1.15
C TYR A 328 -23.63 -23.50 -0.19
N ASN A 329 -23.38 -24.40 -1.14
CA ASN A 329 -23.22 -24.03 -2.53
C ASN A 329 -24.56 -23.52 -3.10
N VAL A 330 -24.51 -22.88 -4.27
CA VAL A 330 -25.68 -22.38 -5.03
C VAL A 330 -26.78 -23.43 -5.20
N ASP A 331 -26.41 -24.70 -5.38
CA ASP A 331 -27.33 -25.83 -5.58
C ASP A 331 -27.89 -26.42 -4.27
N SER A 332 -27.69 -25.73 -3.15
CA SER A 332 -28.02 -26.13 -1.77
C SER A 332 -27.16 -27.24 -1.18
N THR A 333 -26.15 -27.79 -1.88
CA THR A 333 -25.29 -28.81 -1.29
C THR A 333 -24.46 -28.22 -0.14
N PRO A 334 -24.35 -28.88 1.03
CA PRO A 334 -23.57 -28.34 2.14
C PRO A 334 -22.09 -28.28 1.77
N MET A 335 -21.47 -27.12 1.98
CA MET A 335 -20.05 -26.92 1.76
C MET A 335 -19.27 -27.21 3.05
N TRP A 336 -19.60 -26.51 4.14
CA TRP A 336 -19.05 -26.76 5.48
C TRP A 336 -19.95 -26.18 6.58
N SER A 337 -19.64 -26.52 7.84
CA SER A 337 -20.27 -25.92 9.02
C SER A 337 -19.22 -25.60 10.09
N GLY A 338 -19.22 -24.35 10.56
CA GLY A 338 -18.32 -23.85 11.59
C GLY A 338 -18.99 -23.90 12.96
N LYS A 339 -18.44 -24.69 13.89
CA LYS A 339 -19.01 -24.87 15.22
C LYS A 339 -18.72 -23.66 16.12
N THR A 340 -19.75 -23.19 16.80
CA THR A 340 -19.67 -22.14 17.81
C THR A 340 -20.16 -22.65 19.17
N GLU A 341 -19.76 -21.98 20.25
CA GLU A 341 -20.16 -22.38 21.61
C GLU A 341 -21.66 -22.11 21.87
N ASN A 342 -22.22 -21.13 21.17
CA ASN A 342 -23.62 -20.75 21.24
C ASN A 342 -24.15 -20.45 19.83
N ARG A 343 -25.43 -20.12 19.76
CA ARG A 343 -26.08 -19.64 18.54
C ARG A 343 -25.31 -18.46 17.94
N VAL A 344 -25.23 -18.43 16.61
CA VAL A 344 -24.71 -17.32 15.81
C VAL A 344 -25.87 -16.35 15.55
N TYR A 345 -25.69 -15.10 15.94
CA TYR A 345 -26.69 -14.04 15.82
C TYR A 345 -26.51 -13.19 14.57
N THR A 346 -25.27 -13.03 14.10
CA THR A 346 -24.95 -12.21 12.93
C THR A 346 -23.71 -12.75 12.20
N LEU A 347 -23.65 -12.52 10.89
CA LEU A 347 -22.54 -12.89 10.03
C LEU A 347 -22.03 -11.67 9.26
N ALA A 348 -20.74 -11.69 8.95
CA ALA A 348 -20.15 -10.82 7.95
C ALA A 348 -19.11 -11.61 7.14
N VAL A 349 -18.84 -11.16 5.91
CA VAL A 349 -17.77 -11.69 5.10
C VAL A 349 -16.95 -10.53 4.56
N ALA A 350 -15.64 -10.58 4.77
CA ALA A 350 -14.72 -9.53 4.33
C ALA A 350 -13.32 -10.09 4.13
N ASP A 351 -12.59 -9.58 3.16
CA ASP A 351 -11.17 -9.88 3.01
C ASP A 351 -10.39 -9.07 4.06
N LEU A 352 -10.11 -9.68 5.21
CA LEU A 352 -9.44 -9.01 6.33
C LEU A 352 -7.92 -8.95 6.13
N HIS A 353 -7.37 -9.73 5.20
CA HIS A 353 -5.92 -9.91 5.05
C HIS A 353 -5.39 -9.67 3.63
N GLY A 354 -6.21 -9.09 2.74
CA GLY A 354 -5.82 -8.72 1.38
C GLY A 354 -5.55 -9.91 0.46
N SER A 355 -6.12 -11.08 0.76
CA SER A 355 -5.95 -12.30 -0.05
C SER A 355 -6.74 -12.27 -1.37
N GLY A 356 -7.71 -11.37 -1.48
CA GLY A 356 -8.72 -11.34 -2.52
C GLY A 356 -9.90 -12.28 -2.28
N TYR A 357 -9.93 -13.00 -1.15
CA TYR A 357 -11.04 -13.87 -0.74
C TYR A 357 -11.58 -13.45 0.61
N GLY A 358 -12.88 -13.64 0.82
CA GLY A 358 -13.56 -13.25 2.05
C GLY A 358 -13.35 -14.25 3.20
N ASP A 359 -13.01 -13.72 4.37
CA ASP A 359 -13.02 -14.41 5.65
C ASP A 359 -14.43 -14.37 6.24
N VAL A 360 -14.88 -15.47 6.86
CA VAL A 360 -16.24 -15.56 7.42
C VAL A 360 -16.21 -15.21 8.90
N LEU A 361 -16.84 -14.10 9.25
CA LEU A 361 -17.00 -13.63 10.62
C LEU A 361 -18.35 -14.05 11.19
N ALA A 362 -18.34 -14.58 12.41
CA ALA A 362 -19.54 -15.03 13.10
C ALA A 362 -19.64 -14.44 14.52
N GLY A 363 -20.69 -13.66 14.75
CA GLY A 363 -21.05 -13.13 16.05
C GLY A 363 -21.90 -14.13 16.83
N SER A 364 -21.37 -14.66 17.94
CA SER A 364 -22.08 -15.54 18.87
C SER A 364 -21.95 -15.00 20.30
N ASN A 365 -21.56 -15.80 21.29
CA ASN A 365 -21.08 -15.28 22.57
C ASN A 365 -19.72 -14.57 22.44
N ARG A 366 -18.99 -14.88 21.37
CA ARG A 366 -17.68 -14.39 20.99
C ARG A 366 -17.68 -14.14 19.49
N LEU A 367 -16.73 -13.33 19.02
CA LEU A 367 -16.45 -13.20 17.60
C LEU A 367 -15.59 -14.39 17.17
N TYR A 368 -15.99 -15.08 16.11
CA TYR A 368 -15.21 -16.13 15.46
C TYR A 368 -14.86 -15.69 14.04
N VAL A 369 -13.67 -16.05 13.58
CA VAL A 369 -13.24 -15.87 12.19
C VAL A 369 -12.88 -17.23 11.61
N PHE A 370 -13.55 -17.61 10.54
CA PHE A 370 -13.33 -18.84 9.80
C PHE A 370 -12.76 -18.51 8.42
N SER A 371 -11.86 -19.34 7.92
CA SER A 371 -11.42 -19.31 6.52
C SER A 371 -12.56 -19.74 5.59
N ARG A 372 -12.36 -19.54 4.29
CA ARG A 372 -13.28 -20.00 3.21
C ARG A 372 -13.63 -21.49 3.24
N ASP A 373 -12.79 -22.34 3.84
CA ASP A 373 -13.02 -23.79 3.96
C ASP A 373 -13.61 -24.20 5.32
N GLY A 374 -13.90 -23.23 6.18
CA GLY A 374 -14.51 -23.44 7.50
C GLY A 374 -13.50 -23.71 8.63
N THR A 375 -12.20 -23.58 8.37
CA THR A 375 -11.16 -23.69 9.40
C THR A 375 -11.21 -22.48 10.34
N LEU A 376 -11.19 -22.71 11.65
CA LEU A 376 -11.20 -21.64 12.64
C LEU A 376 -9.82 -20.96 12.72
N MET A 377 -9.73 -19.71 12.27
CA MET A 377 -8.49 -18.92 12.26
C MET A 377 -8.33 -18.06 13.52
N TRP A 378 -9.43 -17.58 14.09
CA TRP A 378 -9.37 -16.73 15.28
C TRP A 378 -10.68 -16.76 16.06
N LYS A 379 -10.60 -16.54 17.38
CA LYS A 379 -11.76 -16.24 18.20
C LYS A 379 -11.43 -15.25 19.32
N GLY A 380 -12.38 -14.39 19.63
CA GLY A 380 -12.25 -13.35 20.64
C GLY A 380 -12.66 -13.77 22.05
N ASP A 381 -12.61 -12.79 22.94
CA ASP A 381 -13.10 -12.89 24.32
C ASP A 381 -14.62 -13.03 24.39
N ASP A 382 -15.11 -13.53 25.52
CA ASP A 382 -16.55 -13.68 25.79
C ASP A 382 -17.20 -12.30 25.95
N MET A 383 -18.11 -12.00 25.04
CA MET A 383 -18.95 -10.80 25.04
C MET A 383 -20.40 -11.12 25.41
N ARG A 384 -20.69 -12.37 25.80
CA ARG A 384 -22.00 -12.97 26.11
C ARG A 384 -22.93 -13.11 24.91
N THR A 385 -23.10 -12.05 24.15
CA THR A 385 -23.79 -12.02 22.85
C THR A 385 -23.12 -10.98 21.97
N ILE A 386 -23.18 -11.20 20.66
CA ILE A 386 -22.78 -10.26 19.64
C ILE A 386 -23.98 -10.17 18.71
N ASP A 387 -24.74 -9.10 18.87
CA ASP A 387 -25.98 -8.88 18.11
C ASP A 387 -25.71 -8.03 16.86
N PHE A 388 -24.58 -7.31 16.83
CA PHE A 388 -24.20 -6.45 15.72
C PHE A 388 -22.76 -6.71 15.30
N LEU A 389 -22.53 -6.83 13.99
CA LEU A 389 -21.23 -7.06 13.39
C LEU A 389 -21.13 -6.23 12.11
N ASN A 390 -20.15 -5.35 12.04
CA ASN A 390 -19.85 -4.54 10.86
C ASN A 390 -18.37 -4.65 10.52
N VAL A 391 -18.04 -4.54 9.24
CA VAL A 391 -16.66 -4.50 8.75
C VAL A 391 -16.48 -3.24 7.91
N PHE A 392 -15.61 -2.34 8.35
CA PHE A 392 -15.47 -1.00 7.77
C PHE A 392 -14.07 -0.43 8.06
N ASP A 393 -13.45 0.23 7.09
CA ASP A 393 -12.20 0.98 7.27
C ASP A 393 -12.46 2.26 8.10
N LEU A 394 -12.26 2.18 9.41
CA LEU A 394 -12.61 3.26 10.34
C LEU A 394 -11.59 4.38 10.34
N ASP A 395 -10.31 4.07 10.11
CA ASP A 395 -9.21 5.04 10.23
C ASP A 395 -8.64 5.53 8.89
N GLY A 396 -9.10 4.93 7.79
CA GLY A 396 -8.76 5.28 6.41
C GLY A 396 -7.39 4.74 5.99
N ASP A 397 -6.90 3.67 6.61
CA ASP A 397 -5.61 3.04 6.27
C ASP A 397 -5.71 2.03 5.11
N GLY A 398 -6.93 1.73 4.65
CA GLY A 398 -7.22 0.79 3.57
C GLY A 398 -7.45 -0.64 4.03
N HIS A 399 -7.30 -0.94 5.32
CA HIS A 399 -7.61 -2.23 5.93
C HIS A 399 -8.87 -2.10 6.79
N PRO A 400 -9.87 -2.97 6.64
CA PRO A 400 -11.12 -2.78 7.36
C PRO A 400 -11.02 -3.25 8.83
N GLU A 401 -11.59 -2.47 9.75
CA GLU A 401 -11.82 -2.88 11.13
C GLU A 401 -13.08 -3.74 11.25
N VAL A 402 -13.09 -4.61 12.25
CA VAL A 402 -14.24 -5.37 12.69
C VAL A 402 -14.87 -4.72 13.92
N ILE A 403 -16.10 -4.23 13.77
CA ILE A 403 -16.87 -3.53 14.79
C ILE A 403 -17.94 -4.48 15.33
N VAL A 404 -17.90 -4.72 16.63
CA VAL A 404 -18.71 -5.73 17.31
C VAL A 404 -19.55 -5.08 18.41
N GLY A 405 -20.87 -5.18 18.31
CA GLY A 405 -21.81 -4.74 19.34
C GLY A 405 -22.29 -5.91 20.21
N GLY A 406 -21.98 -5.87 21.50
CA GLY A 406 -22.47 -6.83 22.51
C GLY A 406 -23.52 -6.24 23.47
N ILE A 407 -23.77 -6.91 24.60
CA ILE A 407 -24.87 -6.52 25.52
C ILE A 407 -24.75 -5.08 26.03
N LYS A 408 -23.56 -4.60 26.38
CA LYS A 408 -23.35 -3.23 26.90
C LYS A 408 -22.02 -2.62 26.45
N ASN A 409 -21.51 -3.04 25.31
CA ASN A 409 -20.27 -2.51 24.79
C ASN A 409 -20.19 -2.65 23.27
N ILE A 410 -19.34 -1.82 22.71
CA ILE A 410 -18.85 -1.93 21.35
C ILE A 410 -17.35 -2.20 21.45
N SER A 411 -16.88 -3.27 20.81
CA SER A 411 -15.45 -3.59 20.71
C SER A 411 -15.03 -3.51 19.25
N VAL A 412 -13.86 -2.92 19.00
CA VAL A 412 -13.30 -2.78 17.66
C VAL A 412 -11.98 -3.53 17.58
N TYR A 413 -11.81 -4.28 16.51
CA TYR A 413 -10.63 -5.06 16.21
C TYR A 413 -10.07 -4.65 14.84
N GLY A 414 -8.79 -4.35 14.75
CA GLY A 414 -8.16 -4.04 13.47
C GLY A 414 -7.54 -5.27 12.82
N SER A 415 -7.51 -5.26 11.48
CA SER A 415 -7.04 -6.37 10.65
C SER A 415 -5.67 -6.09 9.99
N GLY A 416 -5.32 -4.82 9.74
CA GLY A 416 -4.12 -4.44 8.98
C GLY A 416 -2.77 -4.77 9.63
N VAL A 417 -2.72 -4.95 10.96
CA VAL A 417 -1.45 -5.16 11.70
C VAL A 417 -0.69 -6.40 11.24
N LEU A 418 -1.39 -7.50 10.95
CA LEU A 418 -0.74 -8.73 10.49
C LEU A 418 -0.14 -8.56 9.09
N ILE A 419 -0.93 -7.98 8.17
CA ILE A 419 -0.52 -7.70 6.77
C ILE A 419 0.70 -6.79 6.75
N GLU A 420 0.67 -5.71 7.52
CA GLU A 420 1.76 -4.75 7.60
C GLU A 420 3.02 -5.38 8.18
N ARG A 421 2.87 -6.31 9.14
CA ARG A 421 4.00 -7.04 9.74
C ARG A 421 4.61 -8.03 8.75
N GLU A 422 3.81 -8.79 8.02
CA GLU A 422 4.28 -9.70 6.98
C GLU A 422 4.98 -8.93 5.85
N SER A 423 4.38 -7.83 5.40
CA SER A 423 5.01 -6.91 4.43
C SER A 423 6.36 -6.37 4.93
N ALA A 424 6.45 -5.97 6.20
CA ALA A 424 7.71 -5.52 6.80
C ALA A 424 8.77 -6.65 6.84
N ALA A 425 8.34 -7.88 7.14
CA ALA A 425 9.20 -9.06 7.16
C ALA A 425 9.73 -9.39 5.77
N ASP A 426 8.92 -9.27 4.72
CA ASP A 426 9.33 -9.47 3.33
C ASP A 426 10.40 -8.46 2.90
N PHE A 427 10.23 -7.17 3.23
CA PHE A 427 11.25 -6.15 2.98
C PHE A 427 12.55 -6.47 3.71
N TYR A 428 12.47 -6.88 4.97
CA TYR A 428 13.64 -7.26 5.75
C TYR A 428 14.34 -8.48 5.15
N HIS A 429 13.60 -9.54 4.81
CA HIS A 429 14.16 -10.76 4.22
C HIS A 429 14.83 -10.47 2.85
N LYS A 430 14.18 -9.65 2.02
CA LYS A 430 14.77 -9.20 0.76
C LYS A 430 16.05 -8.39 0.96
N ALA A 431 16.15 -7.61 2.04
CA ALA A 431 17.39 -6.94 2.40
C ALA A 431 18.51 -7.91 2.77
N GLU A 432 18.20 -9.00 3.48
CA GLU A 432 19.17 -10.05 3.81
C GLU A 432 19.72 -10.71 2.55
N LEU A 433 18.85 -11.06 1.60
CA LEU A 433 19.25 -11.64 0.31
C LEU A 433 20.15 -10.67 -0.47
N LEU A 434 19.76 -9.40 -0.58
CA LEU A 434 20.57 -8.38 -1.27
C LEU A 434 21.91 -8.14 -0.59
N TYR A 435 21.97 -8.23 0.74
CA TYR A 435 23.21 -8.14 1.49
C TYR A 435 24.13 -9.32 1.19
N GLN A 436 23.59 -10.55 1.12
CA GLN A 436 24.34 -11.75 0.74
C GLN A 436 24.88 -11.67 -0.69
N ASP A 437 24.14 -11.02 -1.59
CA ASP A 437 24.53 -10.77 -2.98
C ASP A 437 25.48 -9.57 -3.15
N ASN A 438 25.99 -8.98 -2.06
CA ASN A 438 26.82 -7.76 -2.05
C ASN A 438 26.16 -6.52 -2.68
N ASN A 439 24.84 -6.52 -2.88
CA ASN A 439 24.07 -5.36 -3.32
C ASN A 439 23.67 -4.50 -2.11
N PHE A 440 24.66 -3.84 -1.50
CA PHE A 440 24.47 -3.09 -0.27
C PHE A 440 23.54 -1.87 -0.42
N THR A 441 23.48 -1.24 -1.60
CA THR A 441 22.57 -0.12 -1.85
C THR A 441 21.11 -0.61 -1.86
N GLY A 442 20.83 -1.68 -2.60
CA GLY A 442 19.49 -2.28 -2.60
C GLY A 442 19.09 -2.80 -1.22
N ALA A 443 20.01 -3.46 -0.50
CA ALA A 443 19.76 -3.91 0.87
C ALA A 443 19.40 -2.74 1.79
N TYR A 444 20.12 -1.62 1.70
CA TYR A 444 19.84 -0.42 2.49
C TYR A 444 18.46 0.18 2.19
N GLU A 445 18.07 0.24 0.91
CA GLU A 445 16.75 0.73 0.50
C GLU A 445 15.62 -0.14 1.06
N GLN A 446 15.75 -1.47 0.98
CA GLN A 446 14.74 -2.38 1.54
C GLN A 446 14.67 -2.26 3.08
N LEU A 447 15.81 -2.05 3.76
CA LEU A 447 15.82 -1.83 5.21
C LEU A 447 15.10 -0.55 5.63
N LEU A 448 15.13 0.51 4.82
CA LEU A 448 14.37 1.73 5.11
C LEU A 448 12.86 1.47 5.06
N LEU A 449 12.41 0.68 4.09
CA LEU A 449 11.00 0.30 3.96
C LEU A 449 10.55 -0.60 5.12
N ALA A 450 11.38 -1.58 5.49
CA ALA A 450 11.13 -2.43 6.67
C ALA A 450 11.09 -1.60 7.97
N GLU A 451 12.04 -0.68 8.16
CA GLU A 451 12.12 0.19 9.34
C GLU A 451 10.87 1.07 9.47
N GLU A 452 10.43 1.69 8.39
CA GLU A 452 9.22 2.52 8.35
C GLU A 452 7.99 1.75 8.83
N LYS A 453 7.77 0.55 8.29
CA LYS A 453 6.63 -0.30 8.69
C LYS A 453 6.74 -0.79 10.12
N TYR A 454 7.90 -1.31 10.55
CA TYR A 454 8.06 -1.78 11.93
C TYR A 454 7.95 -0.63 12.96
N LEU A 455 8.34 0.59 12.60
CA LEU A 455 8.12 1.79 13.43
C LEU A 455 6.63 2.11 13.58
N ALA A 456 5.86 2.04 12.49
CA ALA A 456 4.41 2.24 12.52
C ALA A 456 3.73 1.19 13.42
N LEU A 457 4.17 -0.08 13.32
CA LEU A 457 3.70 -1.20 14.14
C LEU A 457 4.19 -1.17 15.59
N LYS A 458 5.17 -0.30 15.93
CA LYS A 458 5.85 -0.24 17.24
C LYS A 458 6.50 -1.58 17.65
N ASP A 459 6.91 -2.39 16.68
CA ASP A 459 7.60 -3.67 16.92
C ASP A 459 9.06 -3.44 17.28
N ARG A 460 9.33 -3.33 18.58
CA ARG A 460 10.67 -3.00 19.11
C ARG A 460 11.72 -4.03 18.74
N ASP A 461 11.38 -5.31 18.72
CA ASP A 461 12.35 -6.38 18.48
C ASP A 461 12.79 -6.39 17.02
N SER A 462 11.84 -6.22 16.10
CA SER A 462 12.14 -6.14 14.66
C SER A 462 12.86 -4.83 14.30
N ILE A 463 12.54 -3.70 14.95
CA ILE A 463 13.28 -2.44 14.78
C ILE A 463 14.76 -2.63 15.15
N VAL A 464 15.07 -3.37 16.22
CA VAL A 464 16.45 -3.65 16.63
C VAL A 464 17.17 -4.49 15.56
N LYS A 465 16.53 -5.54 15.03
CA LYS A 465 17.10 -6.36 13.95
C LYS A 465 17.42 -5.53 12.70
N VAL A 466 16.49 -4.66 12.29
CA VAL A 466 16.68 -3.74 11.16
C VAL A 466 17.86 -2.82 11.43
N ALA A 467 17.94 -2.22 12.62
CA ALA A 467 19.04 -1.32 12.99
C ALA A 467 20.41 -2.01 12.95
N ASP A 468 20.51 -3.26 13.43
CA ASP A 468 21.74 -4.05 13.42
C ASP A 468 22.20 -4.36 11.99
N LEU A 469 21.30 -4.84 11.13
CA LEU A 469 21.64 -5.11 9.73
C LEU A 469 21.98 -3.83 8.96
N LYS A 470 21.25 -2.74 9.23
CA LYS A 470 21.53 -1.43 8.62
C LYS A 470 22.93 -0.91 8.97
N LYS A 471 23.39 -1.12 10.19
CA LYS A 471 24.76 -0.78 10.61
C LYS A 471 25.82 -1.58 9.85
N LEU A 472 25.58 -2.88 9.65
CA LEU A 472 26.45 -3.76 8.84
C LEU A 472 26.51 -3.29 7.39
N VAL A 473 25.36 -3.03 6.78
CA VAL A 473 25.23 -2.52 5.40
C VAL A 473 25.94 -1.17 5.23
N GLN A 474 25.74 -0.23 6.16
CA GLN A 474 26.42 1.08 6.14
C GLN A 474 27.94 0.95 6.22
N SER A 475 28.44 0.03 7.06
CA SER A 475 29.87 -0.25 7.13
C SER A 475 30.42 -0.73 5.79
N LYS A 476 29.71 -1.66 5.13
CA LYS A 476 30.07 -2.16 3.80
C LYS A 476 30.00 -1.08 2.72
N LEU A 477 28.96 -0.25 2.71
CA LEU A 477 28.86 0.91 1.80
C LEU A 477 30.04 1.88 1.98
N GLY A 478 30.47 2.13 3.22
CA GLY A 478 31.66 2.94 3.51
C GLY A 478 32.95 2.31 2.97
N GLN A 479 33.13 1.00 3.12
CA GLN A 479 34.28 0.27 2.57
C GLN A 479 34.30 0.34 1.04
N VAL A 480 33.16 0.11 0.39
CA VAL A 480 32.98 0.22 -1.06
C VAL A 480 33.33 1.62 -1.56
N ALA A 481 32.85 2.66 -0.89
CA ALA A 481 33.16 4.05 -1.24
C ALA A 481 34.66 4.36 -1.13
N SER A 482 35.33 3.86 -0.08
CA SER A 482 36.78 4.01 0.10
C SER A 482 37.56 3.33 -1.02
N LEU A 483 37.20 2.08 -1.36
CA LEU A 483 37.87 1.33 -2.43
C LEU A 483 37.73 2.03 -3.78
N LYS A 484 36.57 2.62 -4.06
CA LYS A 484 36.36 3.42 -5.27
C LYS A 484 37.27 4.65 -5.32
N ILE A 485 37.35 5.41 -4.22
CA ILE A 485 38.22 6.61 -4.14
C ILE A 485 39.69 6.23 -4.34
N GLU A 486 40.15 5.16 -3.68
CA GLU A 486 41.51 4.66 -3.84
C GLU A 486 41.79 4.22 -5.29
N GLY A 487 40.85 3.50 -5.91
CA GLY A 487 40.92 3.11 -7.32
C GLY A 487 41.01 4.32 -8.26
N ASP A 488 40.13 5.31 -8.07
CA ASP A 488 40.09 6.54 -8.88
C ASP A 488 41.38 7.35 -8.75
N GLU A 489 41.94 7.43 -7.53
CA GLU A 489 43.23 8.09 -7.29
C GLU A 489 44.38 7.37 -8.00
N LEU A 490 44.40 6.04 -7.97
CA LEU A 490 45.40 5.23 -8.68
C LEU A 490 45.29 5.39 -10.20
N VAL A 491 44.07 5.46 -10.75
CA VAL A 491 43.85 5.78 -12.17
C VAL A 491 44.42 7.16 -12.51
N ARG A 492 44.21 8.16 -11.66
CA ARG A 492 44.78 9.51 -11.84
C ARG A 492 46.31 9.47 -11.85
N LYS A 493 46.93 8.84 -10.85
CA LYS A 493 48.40 8.68 -10.77
C LYS A 493 48.97 7.93 -11.97
N SER A 494 48.27 6.91 -12.46
CA SER A 494 48.67 6.16 -13.66
C SER A 494 48.67 7.06 -14.90
N LYS A 495 47.63 7.87 -15.10
CA LYS A 495 47.56 8.83 -16.21
C LYS A 495 48.66 9.90 -16.13
N GLU A 496 48.94 10.42 -14.94
CA GLU A 496 50.01 11.41 -14.73
C GLU A 496 51.38 10.81 -15.08
N ALA A 497 51.71 9.63 -14.55
CA ALA A 497 52.95 8.93 -14.86
C ALA A 497 53.09 8.63 -16.37
N TYR A 498 52.00 8.24 -17.02
CA TYR A 498 51.98 8.01 -18.47
C TYR A 498 52.32 9.30 -19.24
N LEU A 499 51.72 10.44 -18.87
CA LEU A 499 51.96 11.73 -19.52
C LEU A 499 53.37 12.26 -19.30
N THR A 500 54.01 11.94 -18.17
CA THR A 500 55.40 12.32 -17.90
C THR A 500 56.42 11.33 -18.47
N GLY A 501 55.98 10.25 -19.11
CA GLY A 501 56.84 9.21 -19.71
C GLY A 501 57.37 8.16 -18.72
N ASP A 502 56.89 8.14 -17.47
CA ASP A 502 57.20 7.09 -16.49
C ASP A 502 56.22 5.92 -16.65
N PHE A 503 56.41 5.17 -17.74
CA PHE A 503 55.48 4.11 -18.12
C PHE A 503 55.48 2.93 -17.15
N VAL A 504 56.60 2.65 -16.47
CA VAL A 504 56.69 1.59 -15.45
C VAL A 504 55.75 1.91 -14.28
N GLN A 505 55.78 3.14 -13.76
CA GLN A 505 54.87 3.53 -12.69
C GLN A 505 53.42 3.63 -13.18
N ALA A 506 53.19 4.06 -14.43
CA ALA A 506 51.87 4.05 -15.02
C ALA A 506 51.24 2.64 -15.04
N ILE A 507 52.00 1.63 -15.45
CA ILE A 507 51.57 0.21 -15.47
C ILE A 507 51.24 -0.28 -14.06
N ARG A 508 52.10 0.00 -13.07
CA ARG A 508 51.90 -0.41 -11.68
C ARG A 508 50.65 0.21 -11.07
N TYR A 509 50.46 1.52 -11.23
CA TYR A 509 49.27 2.20 -10.71
C TYR A 509 47.99 1.70 -11.39
N ALA A 510 48.01 1.43 -12.69
CA ALA A 510 46.85 0.86 -13.39
C ALA A 510 46.51 -0.56 -12.90
N ALA A 511 47.52 -1.39 -12.63
CA ALA A 511 47.31 -2.72 -12.05
C ALA A 511 46.71 -2.64 -10.64
N GLN A 512 47.25 -1.78 -9.77
CA GLN A 512 46.73 -1.56 -8.42
C GLN A 512 45.29 -1.02 -8.44
N ALA A 513 44.98 -0.10 -9.36
CA ALA A 513 43.62 0.42 -9.53
C ALA A 513 42.65 -0.71 -9.87
N ARG A 514 43.03 -1.59 -10.81
CA ARG A 514 42.22 -2.74 -11.20
C ARG A 514 41.92 -3.67 -10.02
N GLU A 515 42.92 -3.94 -9.17
CA GLU A 515 42.72 -4.74 -7.96
C GLU A 515 41.70 -4.10 -7.00
N LYS A 516 41.71 -2.77 -6.87
CA LYS A 516 40.73 -2.05 -6.04
C LYS A 516 39.31 -2.13 -6.59
N TYR A 517 39.12 -2.09 -7.90
CA TYR A 517 37.80 -2.20 -8.54
C TYR A 517 37.27 -3.63 -8.69
N ALA A 518 38.08 -4.66 -8.38
CA ALA A 518 37.75 -6.07 -8.59
C ALA A 518 37.89 -6.88 -7.30
N THR A 519 37.58 -6.28 -6.14
CA THR A 519 37.58 -7.04 -4.88
C THR A 519 36.28 -7.87 -4.76
N PRO A 520 36.27 -8.96 -3.99
CA PRO A 520 35.06 -9.77 -3.81
C PRO A 520 33.85 -8.97 -3.29
N ASP A 521 34.12 -7.98 -2.43
CA ASP A 521 33.11 -7.13 -1.78
C ASP A 521 32.80 -5.85 -2.58
N TYR A 522 33.55 -5.55 -3.65
CA TYR A 522 33.34 -4.38 -4.49
C TYR A 522 33.79 -4.63 -5.93
N ARG A 523 32.83 -4.59 -6.85
CA ARG A 523 33.06 -4.76 -8.28
C ARG A 523 32.56 -3.56 -9.08
N ASP A 524 33.48 -2.88 -9.76
CA ASP A 524 33.19 -1.80 -10.71
C ASP A 524 33.74 -2.18 -12.07
N ASP A 525 32.90 -2.80 -12.90
CA ASP A 525 33.31 -3.31 -14.21
C ASP A 525 33.84 -2.19 -15.14
N ALA A 526 33.32 -0.97 -15.00
CA ALA A 526 33.80 0.18 -15.77
C ALA A 526 35.20 0.61 -15.30
N GLY A 527 35.43 0.67 -13.98
CA GLY A 527 36.74 0.91 -13.38
C GLY A 527 37.77 -0.16 -13.78
N VAL A 528 37.37 -1.44 -13.74
CA VAL A 528 38.20 -2.58 -14.19
C VAL A 528 38.55 -2.45 -15.67
N ALA A 529 37.57 -2.17 -16.54
CA ALA A 529 37.82 -2.02 -17.97
C ALA A 529 38.73 -0.82 -18.28
N ASN A 530 38.52 0.31 -17.59
CA ASN A 530 39.32 1.52 -17.77
C ASN A 530 40.78 1.31 -17.33
N SER A 531 41.00 0.78 -16.13
CA SER A 531 42.33 0.47 -15.61
C SER A 531 43.06 -0.57 -16.47
N THR A 532 42.35 -1.58 -16.99
CA THR A 532 42.93 -2.58 -17.90
C THR A 532 43.42 -1.94 -19.21
N ARG A 533 42.62 -1.05 -19.83
CA ARG A 533 43.01 -0.33 -21.06
C ARG A 533 44.18 0.61 -20.82
N LEU A 534 44.17 1.33 -19.70
CA LEU A 534 45.25 2.24 -19.33
C LEU A 534 46.58 1.49 -19.16
N ARG A 535 46.54 0.31 -18.51
CA ARG A 535 47.71 -0.56 -18.37
C ARG A 535 48.25 -1.00 -19.74
N ALA A 536 47.39 -1.49 -20.61
CA ALA A 536 47.79 -1.94 -21.95
C ALA A 536 48.44 -0.81 -22.76
N SER A 537 47.88 0.40 -22.69
CA SER A 537 48.42 1.58 -23.36
C SER A 537 49.82 1.95 -22.83
N ALA A 538 50.03 1.84 -21.52
CA ALA A 538 51.32 2.08 -20.88
C ALA A 538 52.37 1.01 -21.22
N GLU A 539 51.97 -0.26 -21.30
CA GLU A 539 52.83 -1.35 -21.76
C GLU A 539 53.28 -1.14 -23.20
N GLU A 540 52.37 -0.74 -24.10
CA GLU A 540 52.70 -0.43 -25.50
C GLU A 540 53.65 0.76 -25.64
N ALA A 541 53.43 1.84 -24.88
CA ALA A 541 54.33 2.99 -24.87
C ALA A 541 55.73 2.62 -24.36
N LEU A 542 55.83 1.76 -23.33
CA LEU A 542 57.11 1.28 -22.82
C LEU A 542 57.85 0.42 -23.86
N ARG A 543 57.14 -0.44 -24.62
CA ARG A 543 57.71 -1.21 -25.73
C ARG A 543 58.30 -0.32 -26.81
N LEU A 544 57.56 0.70 -27.22
CA LEU A 544 58.01 1.65 -28.23
C LEU A 544 59.25 2.40 -27.75
N ASN A 545 59.25 2.87 -26.49
CA ASN A 545 60.39 3.54 -25.90
C ASN A 545 61.63 2.63 -25.81
N ALA A 546 61.45 1.34 -25.49
CA ALA A 546 62.52 0.36 -25.50
C ALA A 546 63.11 0.15 -26.91
N SER A 547 62.26 0.03 -27.92
CA SER A 547 62.69 -0.09 -29.33
C SER A 547 63.42 1.15 -29.83
N GLU A 548 62.98 2.35 -29.43
CA GLU A 548 63.69 3.60 -29.72
C GLU A 548 65.06 3.62 -29.04
N SER A 549 65.13 3.28 -27.76
CA SER A 549 66.39 3.19 -27.00
C SER A 549 67.38 2.20 -27.62
N MET A 550 66.90 1.06 -28.17
CA MET A 550 67.73 0.13 -28.95
C MET A 550 68.34 0.82 -30.18
N THR A 551 67.53 1.55 -30.94
CA THR A 551 67.99 2.27 -32.15
C THR A 551 69.01 3.36 -31.79
N ILE A 552 68.76 4.08 -30.69
CA ILE A 552 69.66 5.11 -30.17
C ILE A 552 70.99 4.48 -29.73
N ALA A 553 70.95 3.35 -29.04
CA ALA A 553 72.13 2.61 -28.61
C ALA A 553 73.00 2.17 -29.80
N GLU A 554 72.39 1.63 -30.86
CA GLU A 554 73.09 1.25 -32.09
C GLU A 554 73.76 2.43 -32.78
N ASN A 555 73.08 3.59 -32.85
CA ASN A 555 73.64 4.81 -33.42
C ASN A 555 74.82 5.35 -32.60
N PHE A 556 74.72 5.37 -31.27
CA PHE A 556 75.84 5.76 -30.41
C PHE A 556 77.01 4.79 -30.52
N LEU A 557 76.73 3.48 -30.64
CA LEU A 557 77.75 2.46 -30.86
C LEU A 557 78.48 2.69 -32.19
N ALA A 558 77.74 2.95 -33.28
CA ALA A 558 78.32 3.27 -34.59
C ALA A 558 79.21 4.53 -34.56
N ASN A 559 78.84 5.52 -33.75
CA ASN A 559 79.61 6.74 -33.52
C ASN A 559 80.71 6.62 -32.45
N LYS A 560 80.94 5.40 -31.91
CA LYS A 560 81.93 5.11 -30.85
C LYS A 560 81.69 5.84 -29.53
N SER A 561 80.46 6.29 -29.27
CA SER A 561 80.02 6.87 -28.00
C SER A 561 79.54 5.77 -27.04
N TYR A 562 80.48 4.93 -26.59
CA TYR A 562 80.16 3.67 -25.89
C TYR A 562 79.37 3.84 -24.58
N GLN A 563 79.56 4.92 -23.84
CA GLN A 563 78.81 5.16 -22.59
C GLN A 563 77.32 5.40 -22.86
N LEU A 564 77.00 6.32 -23.76
CA LEU A 564 75.61 6.61 -24.15
C LEU A 564 74.94 5.42 -24.84
N ALA A 565 75.73 4.62 -25.58
CA ALA A 565 75.26 3.37 -26.16
C ALA A 565 74.90 2.33 -25.09
N TYR A 566 75.70 2.22 -24.03
CA TYR A 566 75.45 1.30 -22.92
C TYR A 566 74.22 1.72 -22.11
N GLU A 567 74.13 2.99 -21.75
CA GLU A 567 72.97 3.55 -21.02
C GLU A 567 71.67 3.28 -21.80
N SER A 568 71.65 3.60 -23.10
CA SER A 568 70.47 3.39 -23.94
C SER A 568 70.13 1.90 -24.13
N ALA A 569 71.14 1.03 -24.26
CA ALA A 569 70.91 -0.43 -24.36
C ALA A 569 70.42 -1.04 -23.05
N SER A 570 70.90 -0.54 -21.91
CA SER A 570 70.45 -0.95 -20.57
C SER A 570 69.02 -0.51 -20.31
N ASP A 571 68.64 0.71 -20.70
CA ASP A 571 67.25 1.20 -20.61
C ASP A 571 66.28 0.29 -21.39
N ALA A 572 66.67 -0.13 -22.60
CA ALA A 572 65.88 -1.07 -23.39
C ALA A 572 65.79 -2.46 -22.74
N TYR A 573 66.91 -2.96 -22.20
CA TYR A 573 66.96 -4.22 -21.47
C TYR A 573 66.00 -4.21 -20.27
N ASP A 574 66.07 -3.18 -19.42
CA ASP A 574 65.24 -3.06 -18.23
C ASP A 574 63.75 -2.96 -18.57
N ALA A 575 63.39 -2.23 -19.64
CA ALA A 575 62.02 -2.14 -20.13
C ALA A 575 61.48 -3.49 -20.62
N TYR A 576 62.21 -4.22 -21.47
CA TYR A 576 61.78 -5.54 -21.95
C TYR A 576 61.75 -6.59 -20.83
N ASN A 577 62.67 -6.50 -19.86
CA ASN A 577 62.67 -7.36 -18.69
C ASN A 577 61.43 -7.11 -17.82
N PHE A 578 61.08 -5.84 -17.59
CA PHE A 578 59.86 -5.47 -16.85
C PHE A 578 58.58 -5.95 -17.54
N LEU A 579 58.51 -5.84 -18.87
CA LEU A 579 57.40 -6.33 -19.68
C LEU A 579 57.39 -7.86 -19.85
N ASN A 580 58.45 -8.55 -19.42
CA ASN A 580 58.67 -9.98 -19.59
C ASN A 580 58.66 -10.43 -21.08
N GLU A 581 59.20 -9.60 -21.98
CA GLU A 581 59.28 -9.88 -23.41
C GLU A 581 60.60 -10.53 -23.81
N LYS A 582 60.57 -11.85 -23.95
CA LYS A 582 61.78 -12.67 -24.14
C LYS A 582 62.59 -12.31 -25.38
N GLU A 583 61.93 -12.01 -26.50
CA GLU A 583 62.60 -11.70 -27.76
C GLU A 583 63.32 -10.36 -27.68
N GLY A 584 62.60 -9.29 -27.30
CA GLY A 584 63.19 -7.96 -27.12
C GLY A 584 64.32 -7.96 -26.08
N LEU A 585 64.13 -8.68 -24.97
CA LEU A 585 65.15 -8.84 -23.93
C LEU A 585 66.43 -9.50 -24.45
N ALA A 586 66.31 -10.55 -25.27
CA ALA A 586 67.47 -11.23 -25.84
C ALA A 586 68.25 -10.33 -26.80
N VAL A 587 67.56 -9.52 -27.61
CA VAL A 587 68.19 -8.57 -28.53
C VAL A 587 68.88 -7.44 -27.74
N ALA A 588 68.23 -6.90 -26.70
CA ALA A 588 68.80 -5.87 -25.84
C ALA A 588 70.03 -6.37 -25.07
N ASP A 589 69.98 -7.58 -24.50
CA ASP A 589 71.11 -8.22 -23.82
C ASP A 589 72.31 -8.43 -24.76
N ALA A 590 72.05 -8.87 -26.00
CA ALA A 590 73.09 -9.00 -27.01
C ALA A 590 73.74 -7.65 -27.36
N LEU A 591 72.94 -6.58 -27.45
CA LEU A 591 73.43 -5.23 -27.72
C LEU A 591 74.27 -4.69 -26.56
N VAL A 592 73.82 -4.86 -25.31
CA VAL A 592 74.59 -4.49 -24.10
C VAL A 592 75.95 -5.18 -24.10
N LYS A 593 75.99 -6.50 -24.35
CA LYS A 593 77.23 -7.28 -24.44
C LYS A 593 78.14 -6.80 -25.56
N LYS A 594 77.57 -6.47 -26.72
CA LYS A 594 78.31 -5.93 -27.86
C LYS A 594 78.97 -4.59 -27.53
N VAL A 595 78.23 -3.65 -26.94
CA VAL A 595 78.77 -2.34 -26.50
C VAL A 595 79.93 -2.51 -25.52
N LEU A 596 79.80 -3.42 -24.54
CA LEU A 596 80.85 -3.72 -23.56
C LEU A 596 82.11 -4.32 -24.22
N SER A 597 81.94 -5.17 -25.24
CA SER A 597 83.06 -5.80 -25.95
C SER A 597 83.84 -4.83 -26.84
N GLU A 598 83.18 -3.88 -27.50
CA GLU A 598 83.81 -2.91 -28.42
C GLU A 598 84.40 -1.70 -27.67
N GLY A 599 83.84 -1.36 -26.51
CA GLY A 599 84.25 -0.21 -25.68
C GLY A 599 85.29 -0.49 -24.60
N GLY A 600 85.94 -1.67 -24.61
CA GLY A 600 86.67 -2.34 -23.51
C GLY A 600 87.77 -1.61 -22.72
N ARG A 601 87.94 -0.29 -22.86
CA ARG A 601 88.70 0.57 -21.93
C ARG A 601 88.00 1.89 -21.55
N ALA A 602 86.95 2.31 -22.26
CA ALA A 602 86.25 3.59 -22.04
C ALA A 602 85.07 3.46 -21.05
N VAL A 603 84.42 2.27 -20.99
CA VAL A 603 83.27 2.01 -20.11
C VAL A 603 83.72 1.54 -18.71
N ASP A 604 84.87 0.87 -18.61
CA ASP A 604 85.41 0.32 -17.35
C ASP A 604 85.97 1.42 -16.41
N THR A 605 86.49 2.52 -16.97
CA THR A 605 86.99 3.67 -16.18
C THR A 605 85.87 4.49 -15.51
N SER A 606 84.67 4.54 -16.08
CA SER A 606 83.53 5.30 -15.53
C SER A 606 82.61 4.48 -14.63
N MET A 607 82.59 3.14 -14.74
CA MET A 607 81.90 2.29 -13.75
C MET A 607 82.48 2.45 -12.33
N ARG A 608 83.73 2.90 -12.20
CA ARG A 608 84.37 3.23 -10.91
C ARG A 608 84.00 4.61 -10.37
N GLU A 609 83.57 5.57 -11.20
CA GLU A 609 83.23 6.94 -10.78
C GLU A 609 81.70 7.21 -10.75
N GLY A 610 80.90 6.49 -11.53
CA GLY A 610 79.45 6.71 -11.68
C GLY A 610 78.54 6.23 -10.55
N ARG A 611 79.07 5.65 -9.46
CA ARG A 611 78.26 5.35 -8.27
C ARG A 611 78.07 6.53 -7.32
N ASN A 612 78.74 7.66 -7.55
CA ASN A 612 78.62 8.87 -6.75
C ASN A 612 78.63 10.14 -7.64
N SER A 613 77.55 10.43 -8.36
CA SER A 613 77.16 11.83 -8.62
C SER A 613 75.70 11.95 -9.04
N GLU A 614 74.89 12.52 -8.15
CA GLU A 614 73.70 13.26 -8.56
C GLU A 614 74.13 14.50 -9.35
N ASN A 615 73.31 14.87 -10.34
CA ASN A 615 73.46 16.01 -11.26
C ASN A 615 74.59 15.90 -12.29
N SER A 616 74.21 15.50 -13.52
CA SER A 616 74.89 16.01 -14.72
C SER A 616 73.89 16.72 -15.63
N THR A 617 74.34 17.89 -16.08
CA THR A 617 73.65 18.85 -16.94
C THR A 617 73.25 18.23 -18.28
N VAL A 618 71.98 18.36 -18.62
CA VAL A 618 71.38 17.90 -19.88
C VAL A 618 71.88 18.77 -21.04
N ASP A 619 72.47 18.14 -22.06
CA ASP A 619 72.89 18.79 -23.31
C ASP A 619 71.66 19.34 -24.09
N ALA A 620 71.79 20.55 -24.62
CA ALA A 620 70.73 21.28 -25.33
C ALA A 620 70.26 20.57 -26.61
N ALA A 621 71.10 19.68 -27.18
CA ALA A 621 70.72 18.84 -28.32
C ALA A 621 69.80 17.66 -27.92
N SER A 622 70.00 17.08 -26.73
CA SER A 622 69.12 16.00 -26.22
C SER A 622 67.77 16.53 -25.75
N LEU A 623 67.75 17.75 -25.20
CA LEU A 623 66.52 18.48 -24.86
C LEU A 623 65.68 18.84 -26.09
N ARG A 624 66.30 19.20 -27.24
CA ARG A 624 65.56 19.48 -28.49
C ARG A 624 64.94 18.21 -29.09
N LEU A 625 65.70 17.11 -29.15
CA LEU A 625 65.17 15.82 -29.62
C LEU A 625 64.06 15.27 -28.72
N ARG A 626 64.18 15.43 -27.39
CA ARG A 626 63.12 15.06 -26.44
C ARG A 626 61.91 15.99 -26.53
N LEU A 627 62.10 17.29 -26.76
CA LEU A 627 61.01 18.26 -26.96
C LEU A 627 60.25 18.02 -28.28
N ASP A 628 60.95 17.64 -29.35
CA ASP A 628 60.35 17.31 -30.64
C ASP A 628 59.63 15.95 -30.59
N ALA A 629 60.14 14.98 -29.82
CA ALA A 629 59.44 13.73 -29.52
C ALA A 629 58.19 13.93 -28.64
N ILE A 630 58.24 14.85 -27.66
CA ILE A 630 57.08 15.25 -26.84
C ILE A 630 56.02 15.95 -27.69
N LYS A 631 56.42 16.83 -28.62
CA LYS A 631 55.49 17.49 -29.57
C LYS A 631 54.87 16.50 -30.56
N ALA A 632 55.66 15.59 -31.12
CA ALA A 632 55.17 14.54 -32.00
C ALA A 632 54.23 13.55 -31.28
N ARG A 633 54.50 13.24 -29.99
CA ARG A 633 53.62 12.42 -29.13
C ARG A 633 52.33 13.15 -28.69
N ALA A 634 52.35 14.47 -28.59
CA ALA A 634 51.15 15.28 -28.37
C ALA A 634 50.27 15.42 -29.63
N GLU A 635 50.88 15.38 -30.83
CA GLU A 635 50.19 15.46 -32.12
C GLU A 635 49.68 14.10 -32.64
N ALA A 636 50.22 12.96 -32.15
CA ALA A 636 49.77 11.61 -32.48
C ALA A 636 48.56 11.11 -31.65
N LEU A 637 48.00 11.94 -30.78
CA LEU A 637 46.69 11.69 -30.17
C LEU A 637 45.61 11.75 -31.27
N ASP A 638 45.15 10.56 -31.65
CA ASP A 638 44.05 10.24 -32.57
C ASP A 638 43.06 11.41 -32.85
N PRO A 639 42.75 11.76 -34.12
CA PRO A 639 41.71 12.73 -34.43
C PRO A 639 40.34 12.38 -33.83
N VAL A 640 40.07 11.12 -33.45
CA VAL A 640 38.88 10.74 -32.66
C VAL A 640 39.02 11.16 -31.20
N THR A 641 40.23 11.19 -30.61
CA THR A 641 40.47 11.73 -29.26
C THR A 641 40.41 13.26 -29.25
N VAL A 642 40.91 13.95 -30.28
CA VAL A 642 40.74 15.41 -30.43
C VAL A 642 39.29 15.78 -30.73
N ALA A 643 38.55 14.98 -31.51
CA ALA A 643 37.12 15.16 -31.74
C ALA A 643 36.28 14.82 -30.50
N VAL A 644 36.66 13.80 -29.70
CA VAL A 644 36.00 13.46 -28.44
C VAL A 644 36.35 14.46 -27.35
N VAL A 645 37.54 15.06 -27.33
CA VAL A 645 37.94 16.13 -26.39
C VAL A 645 37.37 17.49 -26.80
N LEU A 646 37.21 17.79 -28.09
CA LEU A 646 36.48 18.97 -28.57
C LEU A 646 34.97 18.80 -28.40
N ALA A 647 34.42 17.61 -28.64
CA ALA A 647 33.03 17.28 -28.33
C ALA A 647 32.80 17.28 -26.81
N PHE A 648 33.71 16.75 -25.99
CA PHE A 648 33.67 16.85 -24.53
C PHE A 648 33.89 18.28 -24.05
N ALA A 649 34.70 19.13 -24.70
CA ALA A 649 34.88 20.53 -24.29
C ALA A 649 33.66 21.39 -24.65
N VAL A 650 32.98 21.09 -25.76
CA VAL A 650 31.68 21.69 -26.12
C VAL A 650 30.56 21.12 -25.22
N PHE A 651 30.61 19.84 -24.85
CA PHE A 651 29.70 19.24 -23.86
C PHE A 651 30.01 19.71 -22.43
N LEU A 652 31.27 19.97 -22.04
CA LEU A 652 31.64 20.44 -20.70
C LEU A 652 31.31 21.92 -20.57
N THR A 653 31.42 22.72 -21.63
CA THR A 653 30.97 24.12 -21.61
C THR A 653 29.44 24.23 -21.67
N GLY A 654 28.75 23.33 -22.36
CA GLY A 654 27.29 23.17 -22.30
C GLY A 654 26.78 22.61 -20.96
N PHE A 655 27.43 21.59 -20.42
CA PHE A 655 27.10 20.90 -19.17
C PHE A 655 27.52 21.72 -17.95
N LEU A 656 28.63 22.47 -17.97
CA LEU A 656 28.94 23.47 -16.94
C LEU A 656 28.03 24.69 -17.05
N SER A 657 27.48 25.02 -18.23
CA SER A 657 26.44 26.05 -18.34
C SER A 657 25.08 25.56 -17.83
N ILE A 658 24.73 24.30 -18.05
CA ILE A 658 23.52 23.65 -17.51
C ILE A 658 23.64 23.36 -16.01
N VAL A 659 24.81 22.95 -15.53
CA VAL A 659 25.11 22.76 -14.10
C VAL A 659 25.25 24.12 -13.42
N ALA A 660 25.84 25.15 -14.03
CA ALA A 660 25.82 26.50 -13.48
C ALA A 660 24.43 27.14 -13.53
N PHE A 661 23.60 26.82 -14.53
CA PHE A 661 22.20 27.23 -14.59
C PHE A 661 21.36 26.50 -13.54
N ASN A 662 21.52 25.18 -13.38
CA ASN A 662 20.85 24.39 -12.35
C ASN A 662 21.37 24.71 -10.94
N LEU A 663 22.64 25.03 -10.76
CA LEU A 663 23.21 25.47 -9.48
C LEU A 663 22.82 26.91 -9.17
N ARG A 664 22.73 27.82 -10.15
CA ARG A 664 22.14 29.16 -9.98
C ARG A 664 20.64 29.10 -9.75
N TRP A 665 19.91 28.18 -10.39
CA TRP A 665 18.48 27.93 -10.19
C TRP A 665 18.22 27.28 -8.83
N PHE A 666 19.04 26.32 -8.40
CA PHE A 666 18.97 25.66 -7.10
C PHE A 666 19.40 26.60 -5.97
N LEU A 667 20.44 27.43 -6.15
CA LEU A 667 20.83 28.47 -5.18
C LEU A 667 19.84 29.63 -5.15
N SER A 668 19.21 29.98 -6.28
CA SER A 668 18.12 30.96 -6.36
C SER A 668 16.83 30.44 -5.71
N ASN A 669 16.49 29.17 -5.90
CA ASN A 669 15.36 28.51 -5.24
C ASN A 669 15.63 28.23 -3.77
N ARG A 670 16.88 27.95 -3.36
CA ARG A 670 17.26 27.80 -1.95
C ARG A 670 17.29 29.15 -1.24
N LYS A 671 17.73 30.23 -1.90
CA LYS A 671 17.58 31.61 -1.41
C LYS A 671 16.11 32.05 -1.38
N LYS A 672 15.28 31.73 -2.38
CA LYS A 672 13.82 32.01 -2.37
C LYS A 672 13.08 31.16 -1.34
N LYS A 673 13.48 29.91 -1.10
CA LYS A 673 12.91 29.02 -0.07
C LYS A 673 13.36 29.44 1.33
N GLN A 674 14.61 29.88 1.52
CA GLN A 674 15.10 30.49 2.77
C GLN A 674 14.52 31.89 3.03
N LEU A 675 14.30 32.72 2.01
CA LEU A 675 13.57 33.98 2.16
C LEU A 675 12.10 33.72 2.48
N ARG A 676 11.42 32.77 1.81
CA ARG A 676 10.06 32.36 2.16
C ARG A 676 9.97 31.76 3.57
N THR A 677 10.91 30.92 4.01
CA THR A 677 10.87 30.41 5.40
C THR A 677 11.19 31.49 6.43
N LYS A 678 12.03 32.48 6.12
CA LYS A 678 12.24 33.65 7.00
C LYS A 678 11.04 34.61 7.00
N GLU A 679 10.36 34.81 5.87
CA GLU A 679 9.11 35.59 5.77
C GLU A 679 7.94 34.89 6.46
N THR A 680 7.82 33.56 6.35
CA THR A 680 6.80 32.78 7.06
C THR A 680 7.11 32.72 8.55
N ALA A 681 8.37 32.59 8.97
CA ALA A 681 8.75 32.66 10.38
C ALA A 681 8.53 34.06 10.98
N ALA A 682 8.78 35.13 10.22
CA ALA A 682 8.48 36.50 10.64
C ALA A 682 6.96 36.77 10.69
N ARG A 683 6.16 36.24 9.76
CA ARG A 683 4.69 36.29 9.80
C ARG A 683 4.10 35.50 10.96
N VAL A 684 4.62 34.30 11.24
CA VAL A 684 4.19 33.49 12.38
C VAL A 684 4.57 34.16 13.70
N ALA A 685 5.75 34.79 13.80
CA ALA A 685 6.14 35.56 14.98
C ALA A 685 5.29 36.83 15.18
N ALA A 686 4.93 37.54 14.10
CA ALA A 686 4.05 38.72 14.16
C ALA A 686 2.60 38.35 14.50
N ILE A 687 2.08 37.22 13.99
CA ILE A 687 0.75 36.69 14.33
C ILE A 687 0.70 36.22 15.78
N LYS A 688 1.79 35.62 16.29
CA LYS A 688 1.90 35.21 17.70
C LYS A 688 1.96 36.43 18.64
N ALA A 689 2.70 37.48 18.27
CA ALA A 689 2.75 38.73 19.03
C ALA A 689 1.41 39.51 19.02
N ALA A 690 0.60 39.37 17.96
CA ALA A 690 -0.75 39.94 17.89
C ALA A 690 -1.78 39.11 18.68
N ALA A 691 -1.63 37.77 18.74
CA ALA A 691 -2.45 36.89 19.57
C ALA A 691 -2.16 37.05 21.07
N ASP A 692 -0.93 37.44 21.43
CA ASP A 692 -0.51 37.72 22.81
C ASP A 692 -0.76 39.20 23.24
N GLY A 693 -1.43 40.00 22.39
CA GLY A 693 -1.93 41.34 22.74
C GLY A 693 -0.92 42.49 22.77
N ASN A 694 0.28 42.32 22.21
CA ASN A 694 1.38 43.28 22.38
C ASN A 694 1.53 44.34 21.26
N ILE A 695 0.83 44.27 20.12
CA ILE A 695 0.91 45.28 19.03
C ILE A 695 -0.42 45.36 18.22
N PRO A 696 -0.91 46.56 17.82
CA PRO A 696 -2.09 46.72 16.95
C PRO A 696 -1.87 46.31 15.48
N VAL A 697 -2.94 45.80 14.84
CA VAL A 697 -2.95 45.00 13.59
C VAL A 697 -2.55 45.77 12.32
N GLU A 698 -2.57 47.10 12.29
CA GLU A 698 -2.35 47.88 11.06
C GLU A 698 -0.87 48.04 10.63
N GLU A 699 0.12 47.77 11.50
CA GLU A 699 1.55 47.93 11.15
C GLU A 699 2.19 46.70 10.49
N ALA A 700 1.47 45.57 10.34
CA ALA A 700 2.03 44.31 9.84
C ALA A 700 2.23 44.23 8.31
N SER A 701 2.00 45.31 7.56
CA SER A 701 1.85 45.24 6.09
C SER A 701 2.70 46.20 5.24
N TYR A 702 3.78 46.79 5.76
CA TYR A 702 4.58 47.74 4.96
C TYR A 702 6.10 47.57 5.06
N GLN A 703 6.79 47.35 3.92
CA GLN A 703 7.98 48.08 3.42
C GLN A 703 8.67 47.38 2.20
N PRO A 704 9.49 48.11 1.39
CA PRO A 704 9.44 48.13 -0.07
C PRO A 704 10.61 47.44 -0.79
N GLY A 705 10.39 47.06 -2.06
CA GLY A 705 11.48 46.83 -3.00
C GLY A 705 11.28 45.72 -4.02
N ILE A 706 10.21 45.73 -4.82
CA ILE A 706 10.11 44.88 -6.02
C ILE A 706 9.47 45.67 -7.17
N ARG A 707 10.21 45.84 -8.28
CA ARG A 707 9.67 46.34 -9.56
C ARG A 707 8.81 45.24 -10.21
N PRO A 708 7.71 45.58 -10.90
CA PRO A 708 6.88 44.59 -11.57
C PRO A 708 7.54 44.13 -12.87
N PHE A 709 7.58 42.81 -13.11
CA PHE A 709 7.84 42.23 -14.44
C PHE A 709 6.52 41.73 -15.01
N SER A 710 6.30 42.07 -16.28
CA SER A 710 5.09 41.98 -17.09
C SER A 710 4.46 40.59 -17.20
N GLU A 711 3.14 40.51 -16.99
CA GLU A 711 2.29 39.42 -17.51
C GLU A 711 1.69 39.86 -18.87
N HIS A 712 1.84 38.99 -19.88
CA HIS A 712 1.05 39.06 -21.10
C HIS A 712 -0.37 38.58 -20.82
N HIS A 713 -1.33 39.45 -21.07
CA HIS A 713 -2.76 39.15 -21.14
C HIS A 713 -3.14 38.66 -22.54
N ASP A 714 -3.93 37.59 -22.58
CA ASP A 714 -5.04 37.35 -23.49
C ASP A 714 -6.00 36.43 -22.72
N GLY A 715 -7.28 36.66 -22.49
CA GLY A 715 -8.15 37.81 -22.69
C GLY A 715 -9.45 37.44 -21.95
N VAL A 716 -9.96 38.33 -21.10
CA VAL A 716 -11.30 38.21 -20.50
C VAL A 716 -12.16 39.33 -21.06
N ARG A 717 -13.34 38.96 -21.56
CA ARG A 717 -14.52 39.83 -21.49
C ARG A 717 -15.61 39.07 -20.78
N LEU A 718 -16.15 39.66 -19.72
CA LEU A 718 -17.58 39.96 -19.54
C LEU A 718 -17.73 40.93 -18.34
N PRO A 719 -18.83 41.71 -18.28
CA PRO A 719 -18.78 43.10 -17.83
C PRO A 719 -19.25 43.34 -16.41
N THR A 720 -18.75 44.47 -15.90
CA THR A 720 -19.12 45.21 -14.70
C THR A 720 -20.63 45.38 -14.46
N LYS A 721 -21.05 45.26 -13.19
CA LYS A 721 -22.03 46.20 -12.58
C LYS A 721 -21.81 46.34 -11.06
N ARG A 722 -21.84 47.61 -10.64
CA ARG A 722 -21.80 48.17 -9.29
C ARG A 722 -22.97 47.68 -8.42
N PHE A 723 -22.84 47.60 -7.09
CA PHE A 723 -23.09 48.70 -6.13
C PHE A 723 -22.86 48.27 -4.67
N ARG A 724 -22.51 49.30 -3.87
CA ARG A 724 -22.52 49.51 -2.39
C ARG A 724 -23.49 48.59 -1.61
N ARG A 725 -23.27 48.27 -0.33
CA ARG A 725 -22.65 49.02 0.77
C ARG A 725 -22.22 48.06 1.87
#